data_AF-A0A507CLH5-F1
#
_entry.id   AF-A0A507CLH5-F1
#
_cell.length_a   1.000
_cell.length_b   1.000
_cell.length_c   1.000
_cell.angle_alpha   90.00
_cell.angle_beta   90.00
_cell.angle_gamma   90.00
#
_symmetry.space_group_name_H-M   'P 1'
#
loop_
_entity.id
_entity.type
_entity.pdbx_description
1 polymer ?
#
loop_
_entity_poly.entity_id
_entity_poly.type
_entity_poly.pdbx_seq_one_letter_code
_entity_poly.pdbx_strand_id
1 'polypeptide(L)'
;MPPEKPPPTPATDAPEPPLSFQELATILASDNVQVLHHGLRRFTISCSRIVKALVDSKVSAEADLLRDYLHLSPDASDLFRIWDWLQEHQISKLETYIPTILSYLIPAARMVMDSKSAAITIAKQVPHPSYMKCIQRGLASGKHNVEQAMLKLLVAVTSAGVLVAKDVFANFHFNMKLLPSFLEVRRWQASTEKTLPQLKRVEDVRTLYIEFILAFLEHGDGTVKKAILETKDLVSSIVKVLSTDSYQMVDHVLTVFRRDLFDSKDIPRSVKTAFFNNHILEQLSKLYTRKEIIPDQTSTIAHLAHQFFRHICTNPGTGICSPTNGWYPARIEDLVTVIHSTAFGSAPKNPIGTIQNKTLSRFLTCLKPAQDPLQAQLVLDIFQACPELVSVYWHSTSIPAFDPRPSSKWLGLMSLTTKIISLPIPQFDSSVPPPVITTCNNILPPPFSRTFISRGLQHAISVVRYTTAAVLALSLHKLGAIQDMARKSAELGSPTLWKDWMNAIHDEIRTRIPDFQTVIKMHHEATCNLPVKVDALGDVSIDAEEEASKRLLCISLKLFREYGNQLPGVVAESRFDYGKLVPNDLSVLPADLAQALIAVLCDVPSSFKWWHKASANSNTSNNNREISYLAIFLNLYIHPDIPQPVKQSTRRLLGNLLTNCFLFQNHSTEASILISCLDELSTSQQANAVKYIDMALGQGMKDMYPVAELFQETIQNAESGMSAIELRSSGAKGRDAGKLPVAPGVVCLASYYGSGVDHAGQSNGHSEDDFLVLYMTKVFRLTQSCVSYMIEIIKLIKDENVKIRLTQMIEPYRENGMDIDMILPAKKKSKTSHASVSNTTSDGLPDVMDTSANVAENVPSEIRSPPDIATEVKVHHDLLQSLLQNPSRNCKIGHVPTLIEAYKATTGASDLVIREIFELYESSGISLSSNLLNWSPTGSWMSGLDGALMDKSIRHFNVTNVYSDGDAVMYDPLFVLSAMAAQVEEGPLTELRRVVECGAAGFAVMCLCSLDESLRQIAGYALSGFREALEGASFKEVDQIKLVLDGLRNAIPNESYRVCSISALFVALSLPIMLAPANKLFPLVNKFWLQRAIVDLEDIPMFYELFFSASDDCRKERAWMLRLLVNGLKTEADYNVYRKRHVFDHLFGYFSSPVCDANSQKLILELLNRTTSFPSVVKELVYKSGLTSFIHALVMMPQLLRSPASSSPLIPNVLKNVMGCIDEPRMVFMPTVLTLEVKEHM
;
A
#
# COMPACT_ATOMS: atom_id res chain seq x y z
N MET A 1 2.54 -30.02 -65.48
CA MET A 1 3.11 -28.65 -65.44
C MET A 1 2.01 -27.70 -65.00
N PRO A 2 2.09 -27.06 -63.83
CA PRO A 2 1.13 -26.06 -63.41
C PRO A 2 1.40 -24.71 -64.12
N PRO A 3 0.38 -23.84 -64.25
CA PRO A 3 0.48 -22.58 -64.99
C PRO A 3 1.35 -21.56 -64.24
N GLU A 4 2.22 -20.89 -64.98
CA GLU A 4 3.08 -19.80 -64.49
C GLU A 4 2.24 -18.66 -63.89
N LYS A 5 2.62 -18.22 -62.69
CA LYS A 5 2.11 -16.98 -62.07
C LYS A 5 2.46 -15.78 -62.97
N PRO A 6 1.58 -14.78 -63.09
CA PRO A 6 1.94 -13.52 -63.75
C PRO A 6 3.05 -12.80 -62.94
N PRO A 7 3.92 -12.03 -63.62
CA PRO A 7 5.04 -11.37 -62.96
C PRO A 7 4.54 -10.32 -61.95
N PRO A 8 5.30 -10.06 -60.87
CA PRO A 8 4.94 -9.06 -59.88
C PRO A 8 4.98 -7.67 -60.51
N THR A 9 3.88 -6.92 -60.36
CA THR A 9 3.86 -5.49 -60.62
C THR A 9 4.89 -4.79 -59.73
N PRO A 10 5.76 -3.92 -60.28
CA PRO A 10 6.76 -3.22 -59.48
C PRO A 10 6.07 -2.23 -58.54
N ALA A 11 6.36 -2.35 -57.25
CA ALA A 11 5.99 -1.38 -56.23
C ALA A 11 6.86 -0.12 -56.38
N THR A 12 6.37 0.84 -57.15
CA THR A 12 6.83 2.24 -57.13
C THR A 12 5.81 3.08 -56.39
N ASP A 13 5.96 3.23 -55.07
CA ASP A 13 5.24 4.25 -54.28
C ASP A 13 6.22 5.37 -53.92
N ALA A 14 6.66 6.13 -54.93
CA ALA A 14 7.07 7.52 -54.72
C ALA A 14 5.78 8.36 -54.70
N PRO A 15 5.57 9.26 -53.71
CA PRO A 15 4.36 10.08 -53.67
C PRO A 15 4.29 10.97 -54.92
N GLU A 16 3.23 10.82 -55.72
CA GLU A 16 2.95 11.73 -56.84
C GLU A 16 2.97 13.19 -56.35
N PRO A 17 3.58 14.12 -57.11
CA PRO A 17 3.66 15.52 -56.71
C PRO A 17 2.25 16.14 -56.60
N PRO A 18 2.05 17.15 -55.72
CA PRO A 18 0.79 17.87 -55.61
C PRO A 18 0.44 18.56 -56.94
N LEU A 19 -0.86 18.69 -57.22
CA LEU A 19 -1.36 19.40 -58.41
C LEU A 19 -0.89 20.86 -58.37
N SER A 20 -0.55 21.43 -59.53
CA SER A 20 -0.45 22.88 -59.65
C SER A 20 -1.84 23.53 -59.71
N PHE A 21 -1.95 24.78 -59.32
CA PHE A 21 -3.23 25.51 -59.36
C PHE A 21 -3.83 25.57 -60.78
N GLN A 22 -2.99 25.77 -61.81
CA GLN A 22 -3.41 25.79 -63.21
C GLN A 22 -3.93 24.42 -63.69
N GLU A 23 -3.32 23.32 -63.25
CA GLU A 23 -3.83 21.97 -63.50
C GLU A 23 -5.18 21.74 -62.83
N LEU A 24 -5.35 22.17 -61.58
CA LEU A 24 -6.63 22.02 -60.88
C LEU A 24 -7.75 22.81 -61.57
N ALA A 25 -7.49 24.06 -61.96
CA ALA A 25 -8.48 24.91 -62.64
C ALA A 25 -8.92 24.33 -64.00
N THR A 26 -7.97 23.81 -64.80
CA THR A 26 -8.28 23.19 -66.10
C THR A 26 -9.07 21.88 -65.95
N ILE A 27 -8.76 21.10 -64.92
CA ILE A 27 -9.50 19.86 -64.60
C ILE A 27 -10.93 20.17 -64.15
N LEU A 28 -11.13 21.14 -63.25
CA LEU A 28 -12.46 21.50 -62.72
C LEU A 28 -13.38 22.11 -63.79
N ALA A 29 -12.82 22.64 -64.88
CA ALA A 29 -13.55 23.13 -66.04
C ALA A 29 -13.86 22.07 -67.12
N SER A 30 -13.38 20.82 -66.95
CA SER A 30 -13.58 19.75 -67.93
C SER A 30 -14.88 18.99 -67.70
N ASP A 31 -15.64 18.73 -68.77
CA ASP A 31 -16.81 17.84 -68.74
C ASP A 31 -16.44 16.35 -68.91
N ASN A 32 -15.14 16.03 -69.02
CA ASN A 32 -14.69 14.65 -69.21
C ASN A 32 -14.59 13.91 -67.86
N VAL A 33 -15.44 12.91 -67.69
CA VAL A 33 -15.53 12.08 -66.47
C VAL A 33 -14.19 11.46 -66.04
N GLN A 34 -13.31 11.07 -66.96
CA GLN A 34 -12.01 10.47 -66.63
C GLN A 34 -11.00 11.53 -66.14
N VAL A 35 -11.03 12.71 -66.76
CA VAL A 35 -10.20 13.87 -66.35
C VAL A 35 -10.62 14.33 -64.96
N LEU A 36 -11.93 14.46 -64.73
CA LEU A 36 -12.51 14.77 -63.41
C LEU A 36 -12.14 13.71 -62.38
N HIS A 37 -12.27 12.41 -62.69
CA HIS A 37 -11.91 11.33 -61.78
C HIS A 37 -10.45 11.43 -61.28
N HIS A 38 -9.50 11.61 -62.21
CA HIS A 38 -8.08 11.68 -61.88
C HIS A 38 -7.76 12.93 -61.04
N GLY A 39 -8.26 14.10 -61.46
CA GLY A 39 -7.98 15.35 -60.78
C GLY A 39 -8.67 15.50 -59.42
N LEU A 40 -9.95 15.12 -59.32
CA LEU A 40 -10.69 15.11 -58.05
C LEU A 40 -10.02 14.17 -57.03
N ARG A 41 -9.54 12.99 -57.46
CA ARG A 41 -8.78 12.08 -56.59
C ARG A 41 -7.53 12.73 -56.03
N ARG A 42 -6.69 13.35 -56.89
CA ARG A 42 -5.45 14.01 -56.48
C ARG A 42 -5.73 15.19 -55.53
N PHE A 43 -6.73 16.00 -55.83
CA PHE A 43 -7.14 17.11 -54.96
C PHE A 43 -7.66 16.63 -53.59
N THR A 44 -8.42 15.53 -53.57
CA THR A 44 -8.87 14.88 -52.32
C THR A 44 -7.67 14.48 -51.46
N ILE A 45 -6.64 13.87 -52.08
CA ILE A 45 -5.44 13.43 -51.38
C ILE A 45 -4.73 14.63 -50.74
N SER A 46 -4.54 15.72 -51.49
CA SER A 46 -3.93 16.96 -50.97
C SER A 46 -4.69 17.49 -49.75
N CYS A 47 -6.01 17.64 -49.84
CA CYS A 47 -6.83 18.10 -48.70
C CYS A 47 -6.73 17.13 -47.51
N SER A 48 -6.80 15.81 -47.76
CA SER A 48 -6.76 14.80 -46.70
C SER A 48 -5.42 14.77 -45.95
N ARG A 49 -4.30 15.04 -46.64
CA ARG A 49 -2.97 15.10 -46.03
C ARG A 49 -2.85 16.27 -45.06
N ILE A 50 -3.44 17.42 -45.40
CA ILE A 50 -3.50 18.59 -44.51
C ILE A 50 -4.32 18.27 -43.26
N VAL A 51 -5.55 17.75 -43.43
CA VAL A 51 -6.44 17.44 -42.30
C VAL A 51 -5.86 16.37 -41.37
N LYS A 52 -5.15 15.37 -41.92
CA LYS A 52 -4.50 14.32 -41.15
C LYS A 52 -3.15 14.73 -40.55
N ALA A 53 -2.78 16.01 -40.65
CA ALA A 53 -1.50 16.55 -40.20
C ALA A 53 -0.27 15.80 -40.74
N LEU A 54 -0.38 15.22 -41.94
CA LEU A 54 0.73 14.55 -42.64
C LEU A 54 1.66 15.56 -43.34
N VAL A 55 1.16 16.79 -43.54
CA VAL A 55 1.89 17.92 -44.11
C VAL A 55 1.57 19.17 -43.31
N ASP A 56 2.51 20.12 -43.26
CA ASP A 56 2.33 21.39 -42.54
C ASP A 56 1.24 22.24 -43.21
N SER A 57 0.21 22.63 -42.46
CA SER A 57 -0.93 23.39 -43.00
C SER A 57 -0.61 24.84 -43.37
N LYS A 58 0.58 25.34 -43.03
CA LYS A 58 1.00 26.70 -43.34
C LYS A 58 2.02 26.76 -44.47
N VAL A 59 2.93 25.79 -44.54
CA VAL A 59 4.14 25.89 -45.40
C VAL A 59 4.17 24.86 -46.55
N SER A 60 3.31 23.84 -46.56
CA SER A 60 3.34 22.80 -47.60
C SER A 60 2.86 23.28 -48.97
N ALA A 61 3.35 22.65 -50.04
CA ALA A 61 2.88 22.89 -51.41
C ALA A 61 1.38 22.56 -51.57
N GLU A 62 0.86 21.59 -50.82
CA GLU A 62 -0.57 21.31 -50.72
C GLU A 62 -1.35 22.46 -50.06
N ALA A 63 -0.76 23.11 -49.04
CA ALA A 63 -1.35 24.29 -48.41
C ALA A 63 -1.31 25.53 -49.34
N ASP A 64 -0.23 25.69 -50.13
CA ASP A 64 -0.14 26.73 -51.16
C ASP A 64 -1.22 26.54 -52.23
N LEU A 65 -1.36 25.33 -52.78
CA LEU A 65 -2.43 24.98 -53.72
C LEU A 65 -3.82 25.31 -53.17
N LEU A 66 -4.06 24.98 -51.89
CA LEU A 66 -5.36 25.23 -51.26
C LEU A 66 -5.61 26.73 -51.04
N ARG A 67 -4.57 27.50 -50.67
CA ARG A 67 -4.64 28.97 -50.57
C ARG A 67 -5.02 29.59 -51.91
N ASP A 68 -4.30 29.23 -52.97
CA ASP A 68 -4.54 29.74 -54.31
C ASP A 68 -5.95 29.40 -54.80
N TYR A 69 -6.42 28.17 -54.54
CA TYR A 69 -7.78 27.75 -54.84
C TYR A 69 -8.84 28.58 -54.10
N LEU A 70 -8.71 28.73 -52.78
CA LEU A 70 -9.68 29.46 -51.95
C LEU A 70 -9.66 30.97 -52.21
N HIS A 71 -8.56 31.53 -52.70
CA HIS A 71 -8.49 32.92 -53.14
C HIS A 71 -9.31 33.18 -54.39
N LEU A 72 -9.33 32.24 -55.35
CA LEU A 72 -10.11 32.37 -56.58
C LEU A 72 -11.58 31.97 -56.39
N SER A 73 -11.84 30.86 -55.69
CA SER A 73 -13.18 30.32 -55.45
C SER A 73 -13.43 30.16 -53.94
N PRO A 74 -13.75 31.26 -53.23
CA PRO A 74 -13.93 31.23 -51.77
C PRO A 74 -15.19 30.47 -51.32
N ASP A 75 -16.11 30.23 -52.24
CA ASP A 75 -17.37 29.53 -52.04
C ASP A 75 -17.39 28.13 -52.69
N ALA A 76 -16.28 27.73 -53.32
CA ALA A 76 -16.13 26.47 -54.05
C ALA A 76 -17.20 26.23 -55.13
N SER A 77 -17.67 27.30 -55.80
CA SER A 77 -18.72 27.27 -56.82
C SER A 77 -18.52 26.19 -57.90
N ASP A 78 -17.27 25.92 -58.28
CA ASP A 78 -16.93 24.93 -59.29
C ASP A 78 -17.29 23.49 -58.84
N LEU A 79 -17.07 23.16 -57.56
CA LEU A 79 -17.39 21.84 -57.02
C LEU A 79 -18.90 21.62 -56.91
N PHE A 80 -19.66 22.66 -56.54
CA PHE A 80 -21.12 22.60 -56.49
C PHE A 80 -21.72 22.53 -57.89
N ARG A 81 -21.17 23.25 -58.88
CA ARG A 81 -21.52 23.10 -60.30
C ARG A 81 -21.31 21.67 -60.79
N ILE A 82 -20.18 21.05 -60.46
CA ILE A 82 -19.92 19.65 -60.79
C ILE A 82 -20.92 18.73 -60.07
N TRP A 83 -21.28 19.02 -58.82
CA TRP A 83 -22.30 18.26 -58.09
C TRP A 83 -23.67 18.33 -58.77
N ASP A 84 -24.10 19.52 -59.18
CA ASP A 84 -25.38 19.71 -59.90
C ASP A 84 -25.35 18.96 -61.24
N TRP A 85 -24.27 19.08 -62.00
CA TRP A 85 -24.09 18.34 -63.26
C TRP A 85 -24.14 16.82 -63.08
N LEU A 86 -23.50 16.29 -62.02
CA LEU A 86 -23.54 14.86 -61.68
C LEU A 86 -24.96 14.40 -61.31
N GLN A 87 -25.75 15.25 -60.65
CA GLN A 87 -27.14 14.95 -60.29
C GLN A 87 -28.07 14.96 -61.52
N GLU A 88 -27.92 15.94 -62.41
CA GLU A 88 -28.69 16.05 -63.65
C GLU A 88 -28.46 14.85 -64.58
N HIS A 89 -27.21 14.39 -64.69
CA HIS A 89 -26.81 13.32 -65.61
C HIS A 89 -26.79 11.91 -64.98
N GLN A 90 -27.14 11.78 -63.68
CA GLN A 90 -27.19 10.52 -62.92
C GLN A 90 -25.89 9.67 -62.99
N ILE A 91 -24.73 10.33 -62.93
CA ILE A 91 -23.43 9.66 -63.07
C ILE A 91 -23.01 9.00 -61.74
N SER A 92 -23.29 7.70 -61.61
CA SER A 92 -22.99 6.93 -60.39
C SER A 92 -21.49 6.70 -60.13
N LYS A 93 -20.63 6.76 -61.15
CA LYS A 93 -19.18 6.53 -61.00
C LYS A 93 -18.46 7.57 -60.13
N LEU A 94 -18.99 8.79 -60.05
CA LEU A 94 -18.38 9.90 -59.30
C LEU A 94 -19.21 10.33 -58.08
N GLU A 95 -20.24 9.56 -57.70
CA GLU A 95 -21.23 9.95 -56.70
C GLU A 95 -20.65 10.21 -55.29
N THR A 96 -19.46 9.68 -54.98
CA THR A 96 -18.78 9.86 -53.70
C THR A 96 -17.71 10.94 -53.70
N TYR A 97 -17.24 11.40 -54.87
CA TYR A 97 -16.06 12.28 -54.96
C TYR A 97 -16.31 13.66 -54.37
N ILE A 98 -17.41 14.32 -54.77
CA ILE A 98 -17.72 15.66 -54.26
C ILE A 98 -17.97 15.65 -52.75
N PRO A 99 -18.81 14.76 -52.18
CA PRO A 99 -18.98 14.69 -50.73
C PRO A 99 -17.66 14.40 -49.99
N THR A 100 -16.81 13.53 -50.53
CA THR A 100 -15.51 13.21 -49.93
C THR A 100 -14.55 14.39 -49.97
N ILE A 101 -14.47 15.10 -51.10
CA ILE A 101 -13.63 16.30 -51.24
C ILE A 101 -14.09 17.36 -50.25
N LEU A 102 -15.38 17.69 -50.25
CA LEU A 102 -15.93 18.69 -49.35
C LEU A 102 -15.70 18.34 -47.87
N SER A 103 -15.76 17.05 -47.52
CA SER A 103 -15.46 16.59 -46.15
C SER A 103 -14.02 16.86 -45.69
N TYR A 104 -13.05 16.91 -46.61
CA TYR A 104 -11.66 17.27 -46.31
C TYR A 104 -11.38 18.76 -46.58
N LEU A 105 -12.03 19.36 -47.57
CA LEU A 105 -11.85 20.75 -47.96
C LEU A 105 -12.31 21.71 -46.86
N ILE A 106 -13.47 21.46 -46.24
CA ILE A 106 -14.03 22.34 -45.20
C ILE A 106 -13.08 22.42 -43.98
N PRO A 107 -12.59 21.29 -43.41
CA PRO A 107 -11.60 21.36 -42.33
C PRO A 107 -10.24 21.90 -42.78
N ALA A 108 -9.75 21.53 -43.98
CA ALA A 108 -8.48 22.04 -44.50
C ALA A 108 -8.51 23.56 -44.68
N ALA A 109 -9.59 24.11 -45.21
CA ALA A 109 -9.79 25.55 -45.38
C ALA A 109 -9.69 26.32 -44.05
N ARG A 110 -10.15 25.70 -42.94
CA ARG A 110 -10.01 26.26 -41.58
C ARG A 110 -8.57 26.24 -41.06
N MET A 111 -7.74 25.32 -41.52
CA MET A 111 -6.35 25.15 -41.06
C MET A 111 -5.36 26.02 -41.83
N VAL A 112 -5.64 26.27 -43.12
CA VAL A 112 -4.71 26.99 -44.02
C VAL A 112 -4.96 28.50 -44.03
N MET A 113 -6.21 28.96 -43.89
CA MET A 113 -6.55 30.39 -43.89
C MET A 113 -6.68 30.91 -42.46
N ASP A 114 -6.04 32.04 -42.15
CA ASP A 114 -6.19 32.71 -40.84
C ASP A 114 -7.64 33.19 -40.58
N SER A 115 -8.48 33.28 -41.63
CA SER A 115 -9.89 33.67 -41.56
C SER A 115 -10.82 32.47 -41.74
N LYS A 116 -11.65 32.17 -40.72
CA LYS A 116 -12.68 31.11 -40.74
C LYS A 116 -13.79 31.30 -41.79
N SER A 117 -13.76 32.40 -42.54
CA SER A 117 -14.85 32.83 -43.44
C SER A 117 -15.09 31.86 -44.61
N ALA A 118 -14.04 31.48 -45.35
CA ALA A 118 -14.18 30.61 -46.54
C ALA A 118 -14.79 29.24 -46.21
N ALA A 119 -14.31 28.60 -45.14
CA ALA A 119 -14.85 27.31 -44.71
C ALA A 119 -16.33 27.39 -44.31
N ILE A 120 -16.75 28.47 -43.65
CA ILE A 120 -18.16 28.71 -43.30
C ILE A 120 -18.99 28.98 -44.57
N THR A 121 -18.48 29.75 -45.52
CA THR A 121 -19.16 30.05 -46.79
C THR A 121 -19.43 28.78 -47.59
N ILE A 122 -18.43 27.91 -47.75
CA ILE A 122 -18.56 26.61 -48.43
C ILE A 122 -19.56 25.73 -47.67
N ALA A 123 -19.42 25.61 -46.34
CA ALA A 123 -20.29 24.76 -45.53
C ALA A 123 -21.76 25.21 -45.53
N LYS A 124 -22.04 26.53 -45.62
CA LYS A 124 -23.40 27.09 -45.69
C LYS A 124 -24.18 26.72 -46.94
N GLN A 125 -23.52 26.30 -48.02
CA GLN A 125 -24.21 25.87 -49.24
C GLN A 125 -24.82 24.47 -49.11
N VAL A 126 -24.20 23.58 -48.31
CA VAL A 126 -24.59 22.17 -48.20
C VAL A 126 -26.00 21.95 -47.60
N PRO A 127 -26.44 22.71 -46.57
CA PRO A 127 -27.81 22.60 -46.02
C PRO A 127 -28.94 22.95 -47.00
N HIS A 128 -28.64 23.46 -48.19
CA HIS A 128 -29.65 23.80 -49.19
C HIS A 128 -30.54 22.57 -49.54
N PRO A 129 -31.87 22.74 -49.71
CA PRO A 129 -32.79 21.60 -49.87
C PRO A 129 -32.48 20.66 -51.04
N SER A 130 -31.84 21.13 -52.12
CA SER A 130 -31.43 20.28 -53.26
C SER A 130 -30.35 19.26 -52.84
N TYR A 131 -29.27 19.73 -52.22
CA TYR A 131 -28.16 18.89 -51.76
C TYR A 131 -28.56 18.03 -50.56
N MET A 132 -29.36 18.56 -49.63
CA MET A 132 -29.84 17.79 -48.48
C MET A 132 -30.71 16.58 -48.90
N LYS A 133 -31.56 16.74 -49.93
CA LYS A 133 -32.29 15.61 -50.53
C LYS A 133 -31.36 14.60 -51.20
N CYS A 134 -30.27 15.05 -51.84
CA CYS A 134 -29.25 14.16 -52.38
C CYS A 134 -28.54 13.36 -51.28
N ILE A 135 -28.13 14.03 -50.19
CA ILE A 135 -27.49 13.42 -49.03
C ILE A 135 -28.41 12.36 -48.40
N GLN A 136 -29.68 12.69 -48.18
CA GLN A 136 -30.66 11.76 -47.61
C GLN A 136 -30.91 10.54 -48.51
N ARG A 137 -30.96 10.73 -49.84
CA ARG A 137 -31.02 9.61 -50.80
C ARG A 137 -29.74 8.76 -50.76
N GLY A 138 -28.58 9.40 -50.62
CA GLY A 138 -27.29 8.71 -50.48
C GLY A 138 -27.20 7.87 -49.21
N LEU A 139 -27.67 8.40 -48.07
CA LEU A 139 -27.79 7.65 -46.82
C LEU A 139 -28.80 6.51 -46.92
N ALA A 140 -29.85 6.66 -47.73
CA ALA A 140 -30.85 5.61 -47.97
C ALA A 140 -30.48 4.63 -49.09
N SER A 141 -29.26 4.70 -49.64
CA SER A 141 -28.86 3.93 -50.83
C SER A 141 -28.51 2.46 -50.55
N GLY A 142 -28.19 2.10 -49.30
CA GLY A 142 -27.67 0.78 -48.93
C GLY A 142 -26.24 0.51 -49.39
N LYS A 143 -25.57 1.50 -50.02
CA LYS A 143 -24.17 1.41 -50.46
C LYS A 143 -23.26 2.02 -49.39
N HIS A 144 -22.50 1.20 -48.68
CA HIS A 144 -21.63 1.65 -47.59
C HIS A 144 -20.64 2.77 -47.95
N ASN A 145 -20.05 2.75 -49.15
CA ASN A 145 -19.12 3.80 -49.57
C ASN A 145 -19.81 5.16 -49.76
N VAL A 146 -21.08 5.15 -50.19
CA VAL A 146 -21.90 6.36 -50.34
C VAL A 146 -22.34 6.86 -48.97
N GLU A 147 -22.82 5.96 -48.11
CA GLU A 147 -23.18 6.27 -46.71
C GLU A 147 -22.02 6.93 -45.97
N GLN A 148 -20.81 6.37 -46.07
CA GLN A 148 -19.60 6.93 -45.47
C GLN A 148 -19.28 8.34 -46.00
N ALA A 149 -19.32 8.53 -47.33
CA ALA A 149 -19.03 9.83 -47.93
C ALA A 149 -20.03 10.91 -47.49
N MET A 150 -21.32 10.56 -47.40
CA MET A 150 -22.37 11.46 -46.94
C MET A 150 -22.26 11.79 -45.45
N LEU A 151 -21.98 10.80 -44.59
CA LEU A 151 -21.78 11.04 -43.16
C LEU A 151 -20.54 11.87 -42.89
N LYS A 152 -19.41 11.61 -43.57
CA LYS A 152 -18.19 12.44 -43.47
C LYS A 152 -18.45 13.89 -43.83
N LEU A 153 -19.20 14.12 -44.91
CA LEU A 153 -19.60 15.47 -45.29
C LEU A 153 -20.44 16.13 -44.20
N LEU A 154 -21.44 15.42 -43.67
CA LEU A 154 -22.30 15.93 -42.61
C LEU A 154 -21.53 16.26 -41.33
N VAL A 155 -20.55 15.44 -40.93
CA VAL A 155 -19.64 15.75 -39.82
C VAL A 155 -18.88 17.04 -40.09
N ALA A 156 -18.20 17.14 -41.24
CA ALA A 156 -17.39 18.31 -41.59
C ALA A 156 -18.21 19.62 -41.65
N VAL A 157 -19.42 19.56 -42.23
CA VAL A 157 -20.33 20.70 -42.36
C VAL A 157 -20.88 21.13 -41.00
N THR A 158 -21.33 20.18 -40.18
CA THR A 158 -21.86 20.46 -38.84
C THR A 158 -20.76 21.05 -37.94
N SER A 159 -19.53 20.57 -38.08
CA SER A 159 -18.38 21.08 -37.32
C SER A 159 -17.86 22.44 -37.79
N ALA A 160 -18.32 22.98 -38.93
CA ALA A 160 -17.84 24.26 -39.47
C ALA A 160 -18.16 25.47 -38.57
N GLY A 161 -19.27 25.41 -37.83
CA GLY A 161 -19.63 26.43 -36.83
C GLY A 161 -21.12 26.45 -36.46
N VAL A 162 -21.45 27.25 -35.46
CA VAL A 162 -22.78 27.32 -34.81
C VAL A 162 -23.93 27.57 -35.79
N LEU A 163 -23.78 28.54 -36.69
CA LEU A 163 -24.83 28.89 -37.66
C LEU A 163 -25.11 27.73 -38.63
N VAL A 164 -24.05 27.07 -39.11
CA VAL A 164 -24.16 25.94 -40.04
C VAL A 164 -24.78 24.74 -39.34
N ALA A 165 -24.37 24.43 -38.11
CA ALA A 165 -24.99 23.36 -37.33
C ALA A 165 -26.49 23.56 -37.15
N LYS A 166 -26.94 24.81 -36.93
CA LYS A 166 -28.36 25.16 -36.86
C LYS A 166 -29.09 24.95 -38.19
N ASP A 167 -28.48 25.36 -39.31
CA ASP A 167 -29.05 25.17 -40.65
C ASP A 167 -29.13 23.69 -41.03
N VAL A 168 -28.10 22.89 -40.71
CA VAL A 168 -28.11 21.43 -40.91
C VAL A 168 -29.23 20.81 -40.07
N PHE A 169 -29.36 21.18 -38.79
CA PHE A 169 -30.40 20.64 -37.92
C PHE A 169 -31.81 20.95 -38.44
N ALA A 170 -32.04 22.17 -38.95
CA ALA A 170 -33.34 22.58 -39.47
C ALA A 170 -33.73 21.85 -40.78
N ASN A 171 -32.76 21.48 -41.62
CA ASN A 171 -33.00 20.90 -42.94
C ASN A 171 -32.82 19.36 -42.98
N PHE A 172 -32.22 18.75 -41.95
CA PHE A 172 -31.99 17.30 -41.90
C PHE A 172 -33.16 16.53 -41.25
N HIS A 173 -33.60 15.44 -41.89
CA HIS A 173 -34.71 14.62 -41.40
C HIS A 173 -34.24 13.53 -40.41
N PHE A 174 -34.19 13.85 -39.11
CA PHE A 174 -33.77 12.89 -38.06
C PHE A 174 -34.72 11.71 -37.83
N ASN A 175 -35.96 11.76 -38.34
CA ASN A 175 -36.95 10.68 -38.19
C ASN A 175 -36.86 9.60 -39.29
N MET A 176 -35.80 9.58 -40.09
CA MET A 176 -35.58 8.56 -41.12
C MET A 176 -35.41 7.17 -40.48
N LYS A 177 -36.26 6.22 -40.88
CA LYS A 177 -36.28 4.84 -40.33
C LYS A 177 -34.94 4.08 -40.42
N LEU A 178 -34.08 4.47 -41.35
CA LEU A 178 -32.78 3.84 -41.58
C LEU A 178 -31.69 4.31 -40.59
N LEU A 179 -31.80 5.52 -40.01
CA LEU A 179 -30.73 6.08 -39.18
C LEU A 179 -30.38 5.24 -37.94
N PRO A 180 -31.36 4.66 -37.20
CA PRO A 180 -31.04 3.76 -36.09
C PRO A 180 -30.24 2.52 -36.52
N SER A 181 -30.43 2.04 -37.75
CA SER A 181 -29.71 0.85 -38.26
C SER A 181 -28.21 1.07 -38.44
N PHE A 182 -27.76 2.32 -38.63
CA PHE A 182 -26.33 2.65 -38.69
C PHE A 182 -25.59 2.39 -37.38
N LEU A 183 -26.33 2.30 -36.26
CA LEU A 183 -25.78 1.86 -34.98
C LEU A 183 -25.58 0.33 -34.92
N GLU A 184 -26.22 -0.46 -35.77
CA GLU A 184 -26.15 -1.93 -35.75
C GLU A 184 -25.12 -2.50 -36.73
N VAL A 185 -24.66 -1.72 -37.72
CA VAL A 185 -23.66 -2.12 -38.72
C VAL A 185 -22.28 -2.31 -38.05
N ARG A 186 -22.02 -3.50 -37.50
CA ARG A 186 -20.69 -3.89 -37.01
C ARG A 186 -19.95 -4.69 -38.07
N ARG A 187 -18.87 -4.12 -38.62
CA ARG A 187 -17.91 -4.90 -39.41
C ARG A 187 -16.78 -5.38 -38.49
N TRP A 188 -17.09 -6.40 -37.68
CA TRP A 188 -16.11 -7.26 -37.02
C TRP A 188 -16.70 -8.66 -36.85
N GLN A 189 -16.84 -9.39 -37.95
CA GLN A 189 -16.61 -10.83 -37.88
C GLN A 189 -15.10 -10.98 -37.73
N ALA A 190 -14.68 -11.68 -36.69
CA ALA A 190 -13.31 -12.09 -36.49
C ALA A 190 -12.84 -12.86 -37.72
N SER A 191 -12.13 -12.18 -38.63
CA SER A 191 -11.35 -12.84 -39.66
C SER A 191 -10.19 -13.53 -38.97
N THR A 192 -10.24 -14.85 -39.01
CA THR A 192 -9.30 -15.82 -38.47
C THR A 192 -7.95 -15.81 -39.19
N GLU A 193 -7.36 -14.63 -39.42
CA GLU A 193 -6.04 -14.52 -40.06
C GLU A 193 -5.12 -13.64 -39.22
N LYS A 194 -4.26 -14.33 -38.46
CA LYS A 194 -3.09 -13.78 -37.79
C LYS A 194 -2.03 -13.44 -38.84
N THR A 195 -2.18 -12.34 -39.56
CA THR A 195 -1.09 -11.79 -40.35
C THR A 195 -1.26 -10.28 -40.53
N LEU A 196 -0.24 -9.54 -40.10
CA LEU A 196 0.01 -8.09 -40.23
C LEU A 196 -0.68 -7.15 -39.21
N PRO A 197 0.07 -6.61 -38.23
CA PRO A 197 -0.40 -5.55 -37.35
C PRO A 197 -0.22 -4.18 -38.02
N GLN A 198 -1.00 -3.87 -39.08
CA GLN A 198 -1.02 -2.51 -39.66
C GLN A 198 -2.15 -2.22 -40.68
N LEU A 199 -3.31 -2.85 -40.57
CA LEU A 199 -4.47 -2.42 -41.36
C LEU A 199 -5.07 -1.14 -40.77
N LYS A 200 -4.70 -0.02 -41.40
CA LYS A 200 -5.25 1.34 -41.30
C LYS A 200 -6.70 1.38 -40.80
N ARG A 201 -6.93 2.20 -39.76
CA ARG A 201 -8.25 2.63 -39.26
C ARG A 201 -9.22 2.87 -40.43
N VAL A 202 -10.23 2.02 -40.57
CA VAL A 202 -11.34 2.24 -41.49
C VAL A 202 -12.42 2.98 -40.70
N GLU A 203 -12.69 4.23 -41.07
CA GLU A 203 -13.82 5.01 -40.58
C GLU A 203 -15.12 4.33 -41.02
N ASP A 204 -15.73 3.53 -40.13
CA ASP A 204 -16.95 2.80 -40.42
C ASP A 204 -18.19 3.70 -40.31
N VAL A 205 -19.31 3.24 -40.91
CA VAL A 205 -20.58 3.98 -40.94
C VAL A 205 -21.05 4.32 -39.52
N ARG A 206 -20.86 3.40 -38.56
CA ARG A 206 -21.24 3.60 -37.16
C ARG A 206 -20.45 4.75 -36.51
N THR A 207 -19.12 4.77 -36.65
CA THR A 207 -18.27 5.84 -36.09
C THR A 207 -18.68 7.20 -36.63
N LEU A 208 -18.81 7.31 -37.96
CA LEU A 208 -19.17 8.58 -38.62
C LEU A 208 -20.59 9.05 -38.25
N TYR A 209 -21.52 8.12 -38.04
CA TYR A 209 -22.87 8.46 -37.59
C TYR A 209 -22.86 8.99 -36.14
N ILE A 210 -22.09 8.37 -35.25
CA ILE A 210 -21.92 8.87 -33.87
C ILE A 210 -21.27 10.26 -33.88
N GLU A 211 -20.18 10.44 -34.63
CA GLU A 211 -19.51 11.74 -34.80
C GLU A 211 -20.46 12.81 -35.34
N PHE A 212 -21.33 12.47 -36.30
CA PHE A 212 -22.32 13.40 -36.84
C PHE A 212 -23.31 13.86 -35.76
N ILE A 213 -23.83 12.94 -34.95
CA ILE A 213 -24.76 13.30 -33.88
C ILE A 213 -24.05 14.11 -32.78
N LEU A 214 -22.81 13.75 -32.42
CA LEU A 214 -22.02 14.46 -31.41
C LEU A 214 -21.58 15.85 -31.88
N ALA A 215 -21.38 16.08 -33.19
CA ALA A 215 -21.02 17.38 -33.73
C ALA A 215 -22.04 18.49 -33.38
N PHE A 216 -23.33 18.15 -33.24
CA PHE A 216 -24.33 19.11 -32.75
C PHE A 216 -24.13 19.49 -31.29
N LEU A 217 -23.64 18.58 -30.45
CA LEU A 217 -23.30 18.87 -29.05
C LEU A 217 -22.02 19.71 -28.95
N GLU A 218 -21.02 19.43 -29.77
CA GLU A 218 -19.74 20.16 -29.76
C GLU A 218 -19.85 21.57 -30.34
N HIS A 219 -20.61 21.74 -31.43
CA HIS A 219 -20.60 22.97 -32.22
C HIS A 219 -21.93 23.72 -32.28
N GLY A 220 -23.04 23.13 -31.81
CA GLY A 220 -24.34 23.79 -31.76
C GLY A 220 -24.46 24.83 -30.65
N ASP A 221 -25.40 25.76 -30.77
CA ASP A 221 -25.80 26.65 -29.67
C ASP A 221 -26.72 25.93 -28.67
N GLY A 222 -27.05 26.58 -27.55
CA GLY A 222 -27.93 25.99 -26.53
C GLY A 222 -29.30 25.54 -27.07
N THR A 223 -29.82 26.18 -28.12
CA THR A 223 -31.11 25.80 -28.72
C THR A 223 -31.01 24.49 -29.50
N VAL A 224 -29.96 24.33 -30.31
CA VAL A 224 -29.68 23.11 -31.07
C VAL A 224 -29.31 21.96 -30.13
N LYS A 225 -28.46 22.22 -29.13
CA LYS A 225 -28.08 21.23 -28.11
C LYS A 225 -29.30 20.71 -27.33
N LYS A 226 -30.24 21.60 -26.98
CA LYS A 226 -31.49 21.18 -26.35
C LYS A 226 -32.34 20.32 -27.30
N ALA A 227 -32.53 20.77 -28.54
CA ALA A 227 -33.38 20.10 -29.52
C ALA A 227 -32.85 18.70 -29.90
N ILE A 228 -31.54 18.54 -30.07
CA ILE A 228 -30.93 17.23 -30.37
C ILE A 228 -31.09 16.25 -29.21
N LEU A 229 -31.00 16.72 -27.95
CA LEU A 229 -31.20 15.89 -26.75
C LEU A 229 -32.67 15.51 -26.52
N GLU A 230 -33.61 16.38 -26.90
CA GLU A 230 -35.05 16.13 -26.83
C GLU A 230 -35.56 15.28 -28.00
N THR A 231 -34.75 15.13 -29.06
CA THR A 231 -35.09 14.27 -30.20
C THR A 231 -35.09 12.81 -29.76
N LYS A 232 -36.27 12.18 -29.87
CA LYS A 232 -36.50 10.82 -29.38
C LYS A 232 -35.51 9.82 -29.97
N ASP A 233 -34.92 9.00 -29.11
CA ASP A 233 -34.06 7.86 -29.46
C ASP A 233 -32.85 8.20 -30.35
N LEU A 234 -32.41 9.45 -30.39
CA LEU A 234 -31.25 9.86 -31.19
C LEU A 234 -29.95 9.69 -30.41
N VAL A 235 -29.73 10.53 -29.39
CA VAL A 235 -28.52 10.50 -28.56
C VAL A 235 -28.55 9.31 -27.58
N SER A 236 -29.73 8.96 -27.05
CA SER A 236 -29.88 7.83 -26.11
C SER A 236 -29.52 6.47 -26.73
N SER A 237 -29.77 6.29 -28.03
CA SER A 237 -29.46 5.05 -28.75
C SER A 237 -27.95 4.81 -28.91
N ILE A 238 -27.14 5.87 -28.92
CA ILE A 238 -25.66 5.75 -28.93
C ILE A 238 -25.21 5.02 -27.66
N VAL A 239 -25.75 5.42 -26.51
CA VAL A 239 -25.40 4.88 -25.19
C VAL A 239 -25.74 3.39 -25.07
N LYS A 240 -26.87 2.96 -25.64
CA LYS A 240 -27.35 1.57 -25.57
C LYS A 240 -26.33 0.55 -26.10
N VAL A 241 -25.54 0.92 -27.11
CA VAL A 241 -24.59 0.04 -27.79
C VAL A 241 -23.13 0.39 -27.47
N LEU A 242 -22.91 1.48 -26.74
CA LEU A 242 -21.58 2.02 -26.40
C LEU A 242 -20.67 1.01 -25.70
N SER A 243 -21.25 0.08 -24.92
CA SER A 243 -20.49 -0.95 -24.20
C SER A 243 -19.71 -1.91 -25.11
N THR A 244 -19.95 -1.88 -26.41
CA THR A 244 -19.31 -2.76 -27.39
C THR A 244 -18.35 -2.04 -28.34
N ASP A 245 -18.22 -0.72 -28.21
CA ASP A 245 -17.38 0.09 -29.09
C ASP A 245 -15.90 0.03 -28.71
N SER A 246 -15.05 0.59 -29.57
CA SER A 246 -13.61 0.73 -29.32
C SER A 246 -13.33 1.72 -28.18
N TYR A 247 -12.14 1.63 -27.59
CA TYR A 247 -11.70 2.57 -26.55
C TYR A 247 -11.80 4.03 -27.00
N GLN A 248 -11.34 4.34 -28.22
CA GLN A 248 -11.32 5.70 -28.74
C GLN A 248 -12.74 6.27 -28.90
N MET A 249 -13.69 5.44 -29.34
CA MET A 249 -15.08 5.87 -29.47
C MET A 249 -15.72 6.11 -28.09
N VAL A 250 -15.49 5.22 -27.13
CA VAL A 250 -15.99 5.41 -25.76
C VAL A 250 -15.41 6.67 -25.13
N ASP A 251 -14.10 6.87 -25.25
CA ASP A 251 -13.40 8.06 -24.75
C ASP A 251 -13.95 9.35 -25.36
N HIS A 252 -14.14 9.36 -26.69
CA HIS A 252 -14.72 10.50 -27.40
C HIS A 252 -16.15 10.81 -26.93
N VAL A 253 -17.03 9.81 -26.88
CA VAL A 253 -18.43 9.99 -26.43
C VAL A 253 -18.50 10.52 -25.01
N LEU A 254 -17.75 9.92 -24.06
CA LEU A 254 -17.74 10.36 -22.66
C LEU A 254 -17.13 11.76 -22.51
N THR A 255 -16.13 12.09 -23.30
CA THR A 255 -15.51 13.42 -23.32
C THR A 255 -16.48 14.50 -23.80
N VAL A 256 -17.20 14.25 -24.91
CA VAL A 256 -18.23 15.18 -25.42
C VAL A 256 -19.38 15.31 -24.41
N PHE A 257 -19.83 14.19 -23.82
CA PHE A 257 -20.88 14.23 -22.80
C PHE A 257 -20.46 15.02 -21.56
N ARG A 258 -19.18 14.95 -21.17
CA ARG A 258 -18.65 15.73 -20.06
C ARG A 258 -18.53 17.21 -20.43
N ARG A 259 -17.72 17.52 -21.46
CA ARG A 259 -17.34 18.89 -21.83
C ARG A 259 -18.52 19.70 -22.38
N ASP A 260 -19.25 19.13 -23.33
CA ASP A 260 -20.18 19.90 -24.17
C ASP A 260 -21.65 19.74 -23.78
N LEU A 261 -21.96 18.72 -22.98
CA LEU A 261 -23.31 18.47 -22.46
C LEU A 261 -23.40 18.75 -20.95
N PHE A 262 -22.55 18.14 -20.13
CA PHE A 262 -22.64 18.29 -18.67
C PHE A 262 -22.07 19.62 -18.17
N ASP A 263 -20.86 20.00 -18.60
CA ASP A 263 -20.18 21.23 -18.17
C ASP A 263 -20.66 22.48 -18.92
N SER A 264 -21.37 22.32 -20.05
CA SER A 264 -21.90 23.44 -20.83
C SER A 264 -22.94 24.25 -20.04
N LYS A 265 -22.77 25.57 -20.01
CA LYS A 265 -23.70 26.52 -19.38
C LYS A 265 -24.94 26.79 -20.24
N ASP A 266 -24.89 26.48 -21.53
CA ASP A 266 -25.95 26.75 -22.50
C ASP A 266 -27.15 25.80 -22.35
N ILE A 267 -26.95 24.69 -21.64
CA ILE A 267 -27.97 23.66 -21.41
C ILE A 267 -28.54 23.82 -19.98
N PRO A 268 -29.86 24.02 -19.83
CA PRO A 268 -30.50 24.08 -18.52
C PRO A 268 -30.36 22.77 -17.74
N ARG A 269 -30.28 22.87 -16.41
CA ARG A 269 -30.16 21.70 -15.52
C ARG A 269 -31.30 20.68 -15.72
N SER A 270 -32.53 21.15 -15.96
CA SER A 270 -33.70 20.29 -16.20
C SER A 270 -33.49 19.34 -17.39
N VAL A 271 -32.90 19.83 -18.47
CA VAL A 271 -32.58 19.05 -19.68
C VAL A 271 -31.50 18.01 -19.37
N LYS A 272 -30.43 18.41 -18.66
CA LYS A 272 -29.35 17.49 -18.24
C LYS A 272 -29.90 16.33 -17.38
N THR A 273 -30.74 16.65 -16.39
CA THR A 273 -31.33 15.64 -15.51
C THR A 273 -32.37 14.76 -16.22
N ALA A 274 -33.07 15.28 -17.23
CA ALA A 274 -34.01 14.50 -18.02
C ALA A 274 -33.29 13.51 -18.94
N PHE A 275 -32.17 13.93 -19.54
CA PHE A 275 -31.33 13.09 -20.38
C PHE A 275 -30.64 11.99 -19.55
N PHE A 276 -29.91 12.34 -18.50
CA PHE A 276 -29.27 11.36 -17.60
C PHE A 276 -30.25 10.74 -16.59
N ASN A 277 -31.31 10.15 -17.13
CA ASN A 277 -32.26 9.36 -16.36
C ASN A 277 -31.67 7.99 -15.99
N ASN A 278 -32.43 7.21 -15.21
CA ASN A 278 -31.98 5.90 -14.72
C ASN A 278 -31.58 4.93 -15.85
N HIS A 279 -32.26 4.98 -17.00
CA HIS A 279 -31.96 4.10 -18.13
C HIS A 279 -30.60 4.42 -18.75
N ILE A 280 -30.29 5.70 -18.99
CA ILE A 280 -28.98 6.12 -19.53
C ILE A 280 -27.85 5.75 -18.57
N LEU A 281 -28.03 6.02 -17.27
CA LEU A 281 -27.04 5.67 -16.26
C LEU A 281 -26.81 4.15 -16.18
N GLU A 282 -27.87 3.35 -16.27
CA GLU A 282 -27.78 1.89 -16.32
C GLU A 282 -27.03 1.40 -17.57
N GLN A 283 -27.30 1.96 -18.76
CA GLN A 283 -26.55 1.60 -19.97
C GLN A 283 -25.07 1.96 -19.85
N LEU A 284 -24.74 3.16 -19.36
CA LEU A 284 -23.36 3.57 -19.11
C LEU A 284 -22.67 2.70 -18.05
N SER A 285 -23.41 2.21 -17.05
CA SER A 285 -22.85 1.35 -16.00
C SER A 285 -22.30 0.03 -16.56
N LYS A 286 -22.80 -0.42 -17.71
CA LYS A 286 -22.28 -1.61 -18.40
C LYS A 286 -20.82 -1.45 -18.84
N LEU A 287 -20.32 -0.22 -19.00
CA LEU A 287 -18.91 0.03 -19.31
C LEU A 287 -17.96 -0.49 -18.22
N TYR A 288 -18.42 -0.62 -16.96
CA TYR A 288 -17.62 -1.23 -15.90
C TYR A 288 -17.25 -2.69 -16.15
N THR A 289 -17.98 -3.42 -17.03
CA THR A 289 -17.64 -4.81 -17.35
C THR A 289 -16.39 -4.92 -18.24
N ARG A 290 -15.96 -3.82 -18.87
CA ARG A 290 -14.82 -3.78 -19.79
C ARG A 290 -13.54 -3.36 -19.09
N LYS A 291 -12.84 -4.36 -18.54
CA LYS A 291 -11.60 -4.21 -17.78
C LYS A 291 -10.34 -4.55 -18.59
N GLU A 292 -10.43 -4.65 -19.91
CA GLU A 292 -9.24 -4.95 -20.70
C GLU A 292 -8.24 -3.80 -20.69
N ILE A 293 -6.95 -4.17 -20.63
CA ILE A 293 -5.82 -3.24 -20.76
C ILE A 293 -5.46 -3.22 -22.25
N ILE A 294 -5.57 -2.05 -22.86
CA ILE A 294 -5.31 -1.86 -24.29
C ILE A 294 -3.90 -1.26 -24.44
N PRO A 295 -3.00 -1.89 -25.23
CA PRO A 295 -1.67 -1.33 -25.51
C PRO A 295 -1.77 0.12 -26.01
N ASP A 296 -0.81 0.96 -25.63
CA ASP A 296 -0.72 2.38 -26.00
C ASP A 296 -1.81 3.30 -25.40
N GLN A 297 -2.68 2.81 -24.52
CA GLN A 297 -3.69 3.62 -23.83
C GLN A 297 -3.40 3.74 -22.33
N THR A 298 -3.66 4.92 -21.77
CA THR A 298 -3.33 5.27 -20.37
C THR A 298 -4.31 4.72 -19.34
N SER A 299 -5.51 4.30 -19.76
CA SER A 299 -6.55 3.82 -18.86
C SER A 299 -7.42 2.74 -19.50
N THR A 300 -8.25 2.04 -18.71
CA THR A 300 -9.22 1.08 -19.23
C THR A 300 -10.58 1.75 -19.45
N ILE A 301 -11.46 1.13 -20.25
CA ILE A 301 -12.83 1.63 -20.48
C ILE A 301 -13.60 1.78 -19.15
N ALA A 302 -13.45 0.82 -18.23
CA ALA A 302 -14.02 0.92 -16.89
C ALA A 302 -13.52 2.16 -16.11
N HIS A 303 -12.26 2.56 -16.27
CA HIS A 303 -11.73 3.77 -15.64
C HIS A 303 -12.29 5.05 -16.26
N LEU A 304 -12.43 5.11 -17.59
CA LEU A 304 -13.08 6.25 -18.27
C LEU A 304 -14.52 6.44 -17.78
N ALA A 305 -15.29 5.35 -17.73
CA ALA A 305 -16.65 5.36 -17.19
C ALA A 305 -16.67 5.79 -15.72
N HIS A 306 -15.72 5.29 -14.91
CA HIS A 306 -15.60 5.66 -13.50
C HIS A 306 -15.34 7.16 -13.31
N GLN A 307 -14.36 7.73 -14.02
CA GLN A 307 -14.06 9.16 -13.95
C GLN A 307 -15.26 10.01 -14.39
N PHE A 308 -15.95 9.59 -15.45
CA PHE A 308 -17.18 10.22 -15.90
C PHE A 308 -18.26 10.21 -14.82
N PHE A 309 -18.53 9.05 -14.21
CA PHE A 309 -19.54 8.93 -13.15
C PHE A 309 -19.20 9.74 -11.89
N ARG A 310 -17.94 9.77 -11.45
CA ARG A 310 -17.53 10.64 -10.34
C ARG A 310 -17.89 12.10 -10.66
N HIS A 311 -17.51 12.58 -11.84
CA HIS A 311 -17.78 13.97 -12.25
C HIS A 311 -19.28 14.32 -12.26
N ILE A 312 -20.16 13.43 -12.72
CA ILE A 312 -21.60 13.74 -12.84
C ILE A 312 -22.42 13.44 -11.57
N CYS A 313 -21.96 12.55 -10.70
CA CYS A 313 -22.71 12.08 -9.54
C CYS A 313 -22.27 12.72 -8.20
N THR A 314 -21.08 13.31 -8.12
CA THR A 314 -20.48 13.74 -6.82
C THR A 314 -20.31 15.25 -6.68
N ASN A 315 -20.84 16.05 -7.61
CA ASN A 315 -20.72 17.51 -7.59
C ASN A 315 -22.08 18.16 -7.24
N PRO A 316 -22.31 18.56 -5.97
CA PRO A 316 -23.59 19.12 -5.55
C PRO A 316 -23.88 20.46 -6.25
N GLY A 317 -25.11 20.63 -6.72
CA GLY A 317 -25.56 21.89 -7.35
C GLY A 317 -25.33 21.95 -8.86
N THR A 318 -24.56 21.00 -9.42
CA THR A 318 -24.37 20.86 -10.87
C THR A 318 -24.96 19.52 -11.36
N GLY A 319 -25.71 19.56 -12.47
CA GLY A 319 -26.22 18.35 -13.11
C GLY A 319 -27.18 17.49 -12.26
N ILE A 320 -26.84 16.21 -12.07
CA ILE A 320 -27.70 15.16 -11.48
C ILE A 320 -27.66 15.19 -9.94
N CYS A 321 -26.54 15.60 -9.36
CA CYS A 321 -26.35 15.68 -7.91
C CYS A 321 -26.92 17.00 -7.37
N SER A 322 -27.98 16.90 -6.57
CA SER A 322 -28.61 18.02 -5.89
C SER A 322 -27.95 18.29 -4.54
N PRO A 323 -27.81 19.57 -4.13
CA PRO A 323 -27.37 19.92 -2.77
C PRO A 323 -28.24 19.22 -1.74
N THR A 324 -27.66 18.73 -0.65
CA THR A 324 -28.39 18.00 0.40
C THR A 324 -28.24 18.70 1.74
N ASN A 325 -29.19 18.46 2.64
CA ASN A 325 -29.14 18.94 4.03
C ASN A 325 -28.53 17.88 4.96
N GLY A 326 -27.50 17.16 4.51
CA GLY A 326 -26.86 16.11 5.33
C GLY A 326 -27.82 14.97 5.70
N TRP A 327 -28.11 14.80 7.00
CA TRP A 327 -29.03 13.76 7.51
C TRP A 327 -30.46 14.26 7.72
N TYR A 328 -30.75 15.52 7.38
CA TYR A 328 -32.09 16.09 7.49
C TYR A 328 -32.93 15.82 6.22
N PRO A 329 -34.26 15.70 6.34
CA PRO A 329 -35.14 15.56 5.19
C PRO A 329 -35.07 16.73 4.21
N ALA A 330 -35.45 16.50 2.96
CA ALA A 330 -35.43 17.53 1.92
C ALA A 330 -36.44 18.68 2.18
N ARG A 331 -37.54 18.41 2.90
CA ARG A 331 -38.58 19.39 3.24
C ARG A 331 -38.60 19.69 4.74
N ILE A 332 -38.66 20.97 5.08
CA ILE A 332 -38.74 21.44 6.48
C ILE A 332 -40.04 20.97 7.15
N GLU A 333 -41.14 20.86 6.42
CA GLU A 333 -42.41 20.31 6.93
C GLU A 333 -42.25 18.85 7.42
N ASP A 334 -41.46 18.04 6.71
CA ASP A 334 -41.16 16.66 7.11
C ASP A 334 -40.35 16.66 8.42
N LEU A 335 -39.42 17.60 8.60
CA LEU A 335 -38.63 17.75 9.82
C LEU A 335 -39.54 18.01 11.04
N VAL A 336 -40.47 18.96 10.92
CA VAL A 336 -41.41 19.33 11.99
C VAL A 336 -42.29 18.13 12.39
N THR A 337 -42.80 17.38 11.41
CA THR A 337 -43.58 16.17 11.70
C THR A 337 -42.76 15.08 12.40
N VAL A 338 -41.49 14.89 12.02
CA VAL A 338 -40.59 13.91 12.65
C VAL A 338 -40.28 14.32 14.09
N ILE A 339 -39.95 15.59 14.35
CA ILE A 339 -39.64 16.09 15.70
C ILE A 339 -40.86 15.96 16.63
N HIS A 340 -42.04 16.37 16.17
CA HIS A 340 -43.26 16.20 16.96
C HIS A 340 -43.56 14.73 17.24
N SER A 341 -43.35 13.84 16.27
CA SER A 341 -43.58 12.40 16.45
C SER A 341 -42.64 11.79 17.50
N THR A 342 -41.37 12.20 17.52
CA THR A 342 -40.38 11.75 18.51
C THR A 342 -40.62 12.30 19.91
N ALA A 343 -41.14 13.54 20.03
CA ALA A 343 -41.46 14.14 21.33
C ALA A 343 -42.73 13.55 21.99
N PHE A 344 -43.68 13.05 21.19
CA PHE A 344 -44.97 12.52 21.66
C PHE A 344 -45.11 10.99 21.56
N GLY A 345 -44.04 10.25 21.25
CA GLY A 345 -44.03 8.78 21.23
C GLY A 345 -44.90 8.13 20.15
N SER A 346 -45.29 8.87 19.11
CA SER A 346 -46.07 8.34 17.98
C SER A 346 -45.14 7.98 16.81
N ALA A 347 -45.29 6.78 16.23
CA ALA A 347 -44.44 6.36 15.09
C ALA A 347 -44.78 7.17 13.81
N PRO A 348 -43.79 7.85 13.17
CA PRO A 348 -44.03 8.59 11.93
C PRO A 348 -44.33 7.65 10.75
N LYS A 349 -45.28 8.04 9.87
CA LYS A 349 -45.66 7.27 8.67
C LYS A 349 -44.51 7.05 7.68
N ASN A 350 -43.54 7.96 7.64
CA ASN A 350 -42.31 7.81 6.85
C ASN A 350 -41.09 8.26 7.68
N PRO A 351 -40.45 7.35 8.43
CA PRO A 351 -39.40 7.69 9.40
C PRO A 351 -38.10 8.24 8.78
N ILE A 352 -37.92 8.09 7.46
CA ILE A 352 -36.73 8.53 6.72
C ILE A 352 -36.95 9.90 6.04
N GLY A 353 -38.21 10.35 5.90
CA GLY A 353 -38.57 11.59 5.21
C GLY A 353 -38.48 11.51 3.68
N THR A 354 -38.64 12.64 2.99
CA THR A 354 -38.46 12.73 1.53
C THR A 354 -37.00 12.96 1.14
N ILE A 355 -36.52 12.24 0.11
CA ILE A 355 -35.18 12.41 -0.46
C ILE A 355 -35.18 13.37 -1.65
N GLN A 356 -34.08 14.12 -1.79
CA GLN A 356 -33.87 15.04 -2.90
C GLN A 356 -33.29 14.32 -4.13
N ASN A 357 -32.31 13.44 -3.92
CA ASN A 357 -31.55 12.78 -4.98
C ASN A 357 -32.15 11.44 -5.45
N LYS A 358 -33.39 11.46 -5.93
CA LYS A 358 -34.14 10.24 -6.35
C LYS A 358 -33.47 9.47 -7.50
N THR A 359 -32.90 10.16 -8.48
CA THR A 359 -32.23 9.51 -9.63
C THR A 359 -30.98 8.77 -9.17
N LEU A 360 -30.17 9.37 -8.30
CA LEU A 360 -28.99 8.73 -7.73
C LEU A 360 -29.38 7.54 -6.84
N SER A 361 -30.43 7.69 -6.02
CA SER A 361 -30.97 6.57 -5.22
C SER A 361 -31.29 5.34 -6.07
N ARG A 362 -31.96 5.53 -7.22
CA ARG A 362 -32.24 4.43 -8.16
C ARG A 362 -30.99 3.89 -8.82
N PHE A 363 -30.08 4.76 -9.25
CA PHE A 363 -28.83 4.36 -9.89
C PHE A 363 -27.94 3.50 -8.97
N LEU A 364 -27.90 3.80 -7.67
CA LEU A 364 -27.18 2.99 -6.67
C LEU A 364 -27.64 1.52 -6.66
N THR A 365 -28.90 1.23 -7.01
CA THR A 365 -29.42 -0.15 -7.08
C THR A 365 -28.92 -0.93 -8.30
N CYS A 366 -28.45 -0.24 -9.35
CA CYS A 366 -27.86 -0.86 -10.55
C CYS A 366 -26.39 -1.25 -10.35
N LEU A 367 -25.72 -0.67 -9.35
CA LEU A 367 -24.30 -0.89 -9.09
C LEU A 367 -24.07 -2.19 -8.28
N LYS A 368 -22.87 -2.75 -8.40
CA LYS A 368 -22.38 -3.94 -7.69
C LYS A 368 -21.14 -3.61 -6.85
N PRO A 369 -21.24 -2.71 -5.86
CA PRO A 369 -20.09 -2.20 -5.11
C PRO A 369 -19.40 -3.28 -4.25
N ALA A 370 -20.07 -4.38 -3.91
CA ALA A 370 -19.43 -5.48 -3.19
C ALA A 370 -18.49 -6.33 -4.08
N GLN A 371 -18.61 -6.23 -5.40
CA GLN A 371 -17.85 -7.05 -6.37
C GLN A 371 -16.83 -6.23 -7.17
N ASP A 372 -17.04 -4.92 -7.30
CA ASP A 372 -16.18 -4.04 -8.09
C ASP A 372 -15.65 -2.87 -7.24
N PRO A 373 -14.32 -2.74 -7.07
CA PRO A 373 -13.74 -1.70 -6.23
C PRO A 373 -13.95 -0.27 -6.76
N LEU A 374 -14.02 -0.07 -8.08
CA LEU A 374 -14.30 1.24 -8.67
C LEU A 374 -15.74 1.64 -8.39
N GLN A 375 -16.68 0.70 -8.49
CA GLN A 375 -18.07 0.95 -8.13
C GLN A 375 -18.22 1.18 -6.63
N ALA A 376 -17.48 0.46 -5.79
CA ALA A 376 -17.43 0.70 -4.34
C ALA A 376 -16.99 2.14 -4.03
N GLN A 377 -15.93 2.62 -4.69
CA GLN A 377 -15.44 3.99 -4.53
C GLN A 377 -16.49 5.02 -4.99
N LEU A 378 -17.13 4.81 -6.15
CA LEU A 378 -18.18 5.69 -6.63
C LEU A 378 -19.36 5.78 -5.64
N VAL A 379 -19.79 4.65 -5.07
CA VAL A 379 -20.87 4.63 -4.07
C VAL A 379 -20.49 5.43 -2.82
N LEU A 380 -19.25 5.30 -2.35
CA LEU A 380 -18.75 6.07 -1.21
C LEU A 380 -18.69 7.57 -1.51
N ASP A 381 -18.19 7.95 -2.70
CA ASP A 381 -18.14 9.35 -3.10
C ASP A 381 -19.54 9.96 -3.25
N ILE A 382 -20.51 9.19 -3.77
CA ILE A 382 -21.92 9.60 -3.84
C ILE A 382 -22.49 9.81 -2.43
N PHE A 383 -22.22 8.90 -1.49
CA PHE A 383 -22.71 9.06 -0.11
C PHE A 383 -22.05 10.23 0.63
N GLN A 384 -20.78 10.53 0.34
CA GLN A 384 -20.13 11.71 0.91
C GLN A 384 -20.72 13.01 0.35
N ALA A 385 -21.07 13.05 -0.95
CA ALA A 385 -21.73 14.20 -1.57
C ALA A 385 -23.23 14.31 -1.19
N CYS A 386 -23.90 13.18 -0.96
CA CYS A 386 -25.33 13.06 -0.66
C CYS A 386 -25.57 12.14 0.56
N PRO A 387 -25.32 12.58 1.80
CA PRO A 387 -25.43 11.74 3.00
C PRO A 387 -26.85 11.20 3.27
N GLU A 388 -27.88 11.89 2.79
CA GLU A 388 -29.29 11.47 2.87
C GLU A 388 -29.54 10.06 2.27
N LEU A 389 -28.74 9.68 1.28
CA LEU A 389 -28.92 8.44 0.52
C LEU A 389 -28.49 7.18 1.29
N VAL A 390 -27.63 7.31 2.31
CA VAL A 390 -27.11 6.17 3.07
C VAL A 390 -28.25 5.41 3.75
N SER A 391 -29.14 6.14 4.43
CA SER A 391 -30.26 5.53 5.16
C SER A 391 -31.22 4.79 4.23
N VAL A 392 -31.49 5.35 3.04
CA VAL A 392 -32.38 4.77 2.03
C VAL A 392 -31.75 3.56 1.35
N TYR A 393 -30.45 3.63 1.07
CA TYR A 393 -29.72 2.53 0.42
C TYR A 393 -29.89 1.22 1.17
N TRP A 394 -29.79 1.23 2.51
CA TRP A 394 -29.94 0.04 3.34
C TRP A 394 -31.33 -0.62 3.30
N HIS A 395 -32.35 0.10 2.85
CA HIS A 395 -33.71 -0.42 2.70
C HIS A 395 -34.01 -0.93 1.28
N SER A 396 -33.05 -0.82 0.36
CA SER A 396 -33.22 -1.31 -1.01
C SER A 396 -33.23 -2.84 -1.05
N THR A 397 -34.19 -3.40 -1.80
CA THR A 397 -34.31 -4.85 -2.06
C THR A 397 -33.14 -5.43 -2.87
N SER A 398 -32.26 -4.57 -3.41
CA SER A 398 -31.11 -4.96 -4.22
C SER A 398 -29.91 -5.45 -3.40
N ILE A 399 -29.91 -5.28 -2.08
CA ILE A 399 -28.79 -5.75 -1.24
C ILE A 399 -28.96 -7.25 -0.98
N PRO A 400 -28.00 -8.12 -1.39
CA PRO A 400 -28.10 -9.56 -1.21
C PRO A 400 -28.27 -9.94 0.27
N ALA A 401 -28.88 -11.11 0.52
CA ALA A 401 -29.02 -11.67 1.87
C ALA A 401 -27.70 -11.58 2.65
N PHE A 402 -27.73 -10.84 3.76
CA PHE A 402 -26.57 -10.46 4.56
C PHE A 402 -25.95 -11.63 5.34
N ASP A 403 -26.61 -12.79 5.39
CA ASP A 403 -26.29 -13.88 6.32
C ASP A 403 -24.78 -14.16 6.47
N PRO A 404 -24.28 -14.29 7.71
CA PRO A 404 -22.85 -14.45 7.95
C PRO A 404 -22.35 -15.74 7.30
N ARG A 405 -21.41 -15.62 6.35
CA ARG A 405 -20.83 -16.78 5.64
C ARG A 405 -19.43 -16.49 5.12
N PRO A 406 -18.56 -17.51 5.03
CA PRO A 406 -17.20 -17.37 4.50
C PRO A 406 -17.21 -17.31 2.95
N SER A 407 -17.62 -16.18 2.38
CA SER A 407 -17.59 -15.99 0.92
C SER A 407 -16.97 -14.65 0.55
N SER A 408 -16.26 -14.59 -0.58
CA SER A 408 -15.66 -13.37 -1.12
C SER A 408 -16.68 -12.24 -1.29
N LYS A 409 -17.89 -12.57 -1.77
CA LYS A 409 -19.02 -11.62 -1.91
C LYS A 409 -19.46 -11.05 -0.57
N TRP A 410 -19.55 -11.87 0.46
CA TRP A 410 -19.93 -11.42 1.81
C TRP A 410 -18.83 -10.56 2.43
N LEU A 411 -17.55 -10.94 2.28
CA LEU A 411 -16.42 -10.14 2.75
C LEU A 411 -16.33 -8.79 2.02
N GLY A 412 -16.60 -8.76 0.71
CA GLY A 412 -16.71 -7.52 -0.06
C GLY A 412 -17.83 -6.62 0.45
N LEU A 413 -18.99 -7.18 0.79
CA LEU A 413 -20.10 -6.44 1.40
C LEU A 413 -19.78 -5.93 2.80
N MET A 414 -19.13 -6.73 3.65
CA MET A 414 -18.69 -6.31 4.98
C MET A 414 -17.65 -5.20 4.90
N SER A 415 -16.68 -5.31 3.98
CA SER A 415 -15.68 -4.26 3.71
C SER A 415 -16.33 -2.96 3.24
N LEU A 416 -17.31 -3.04 2.32
CA LEU A 416 -18.09 -1.89 1.89
C LEU A 416 -18.87 -1.27 3.07
N THR A 417 -19.49 -2.09 3.91
CA THR A 417 -20.26 -1.63 5.08
C THR A 417 -19.34 -0.88 6.05
N THR A 418 -18.18 -1.42 6.38
CA THR A 418 -17.18 -0.74 7.21
C THR A 418 -16.86 0.63 6.64
N LYS A 419 -16.61 0.74 5.32
CA LYS A 419 -16.31 2.02 4.66
C LYS A 419 -17.50 3.00 4.70
N ILE A 420 -18.74 2.52 4.53
CA ILE A 420 -19.94 3.37 4.62
C ILE A 420 -20.12 3.90 6.05
N ILE A 421 -19.92 3.06 7.07
CA ILE A 421 -19.99 3.49 8.47
C ILE A 421 -18.86 4.49 8.78
N SER A 422 -17.66 4.28 8.24
CA SER A 422 -16.53 5.23 8.39
C SER A 422 -16.70 6.57 7.67
N LEU A 423 -17.78 6.80 6.91
CA LEU A 423 -18.02 8.10 6.28
C LEU A 423 -18.15 9.21 7.33
N PRO A 424 -17.67 10.44 7.01
CA PRO A 424 -17.71 11.55 7.94
C PRO A 424 -19.14 11.92 8.32
N ILE A 425 -19.34 12.31 9.58
CA ILE A 425 -20.63 12.79 10.08
C ILE A 425 -20.85 14.20 9.50
N PRO A 426 -21.98 14.46 8.81
CA PRO A 426 -22.31 15.80 8.34
C PRO A 426 -22.46 16.79 9.49
N GLN A 427 -22.27 18.08 9.23
CA GLN A 427 -22.52 19.10 10.24
C GLN A 427 -24.01 19.10 10.63
N PHE A 428 -24.27 19.07 11.94
CA PHE A 428 -25.63 19.18 12.46
C PHE A 428 -25.99 20.63 12.69
N ASP A 429 -27.26 20.95 12.47
CA ASP A 429 -27.84 22.21 12.94
C ASP A 429 -27.91 22.14 14.47
N SER A 430 -27.28 23.08 15.18
CA SER A 430 -27.25 23.09 16.64
C SER A 430 -28.64 23.31 17.25
N SER A 431 -29.57 23.89 16.49
CA SER A 431 -30.93 24.16 16.97
C SER A 431 -31.80 22.91 17.04
N VAL A 432 -31.59 21.95 16.14
CA VAL A 432 -32.47 20.77 15.97
C VAL A 432 -31.66 19.52 15.60
N PRO A 433 -31.81 18.40 16.33
CA PRO A 433 -31.13 17.16 16.03
C PRO A 433 -31.72 16.46 14.80
N PRO A 434 -30.92 15.65 14.08
CA PRO A 434 -31.40 14.90 12.92
C PRO A 434 -32.37 13.76 13.32
N PRO A 435 -33.15 13.21 12.37
CA PRO A 435 -34.05 12.08 12.65
C PRO A 435 -33.32 10.89 13.29
N VAL A 436 -33.91 10.31 14.35
CA VAL A 436 -33.35 9.18 15.11
C VAL A 436 -33.06 7.99 14.19
N ILE A 437 -34.05 7.55 13.40
CA ILE A 437 -33.90 6.40 12.49
C ILE A 437 -32.82 6.62 11.43
N THR A 438 -32.78 7.80 10.80
CA THR A 438 -31.74 8.15 9.83
C THR A 438 -30.36 8.09 10.48
N THR A 439 -30.23 8.60 11.70
CA THR A 439 -28.98 8.57 12.48
C THR A 439 -28.57 7.14 12.82
N CYS A 440 -29.47 6.34 13.38
CA CYS A 440 -29.22 4.94 13.71
C CYS A 440 -28.82 4.12 12.48
N ASN A 441 -29.42 4.34 11.32
CA ASN A 441 -29.06 3.65 10.08
C ASN A 441 -27.67 4.01 9.55
N ASN A 442 -27.14 5.19 9.91
CA ASN A 442 -25.78 5.63 9.60
C ASN A 442 -24.75 5.15 10.63
N ILE A 443 -25.20 4.73 11.83
CA ILE A 443 -24.37 4.15 12.90
C ILE A 443 -24.30 2.63 12.72
N LEU A 444 -25.46 1.97 12.82
CA LEU A 444 -25.62 0.51 12.72
C LEU A 444 -26.77 0.21 11.72
N PRO A 445 -26.43 -0.14 10.47
CA PRO A 445 -27.42 -0.33 9.42
C PRO A 445 -28.48 -1.40 9.75
N PRO A 446 -29.74 -1.24 9.27
CA PRO A 446 -30.82 -2.19 9.52
C PRO A 446 -30.51 -3.68 9.26
N PRO A 447 -29.73 -4.06 8.22
CA PRO A 447 -29.36 -5.46 8.02
C PRO A 447 -28.57 -6.08 9.18
N PHE A 448 -27.89 -5.26 9.98
CA PHE A 448 -27.17 -5.66 11.19
C PHE A 448 -28.12 -5.76 12.39
N SER A 449 -29.09 -6.65 12.28
CA SER A 449 -29.99 -6.99 13.38
C SER A 449 -29.25 -7.69 14.52
N ARG A 450 -29.86 -7.70 15.71
CA ARG A 450 -29.34 -8.44 16.88
C ARG A 450 -29.04 -9.90 16.53
N THR A 451 -29.96 -10.56 15.84
CA THR A 451 -29.80 -11.95 15.40
C THR A 451 -28.64 -12.13 14.45
N PHE A 452 -28.47 -11.22 13.48
CA PHE A 452 -27.37 -11.26 12.51
C PHE A 452 -26.02 -11.16 13.22
N ILE A 453 -25.85 -10.15 14.08
CA ILE A 453 -24.61 -9.90 14.79
C ILE A 453 -24.31 -11.07 15.75
N SER A 454 -25.30 -11.55 16.51
CA SER A 454 -25.13 -12.72 17.38
C SER A 454 -24.66 -13.96 16.61
N ARG A 455 -25.24 -14.26 15.44
CA ARG A 455 -24.82 -15.39 14.59
C ARG A 455 -23.41 -15.19 14.04
N GLY A 456 -23.05 -13.97 13.64
CA GLY A 456 -21.71 -13.68 13.13
C GLY A 456 -20.62 -13.78 14.20
N LEU A 457 -20.87 -13.31 15.42
CA LEU A 457 -19.94 -13.41 16.55
C LEU A 457 -19.76 -14.83 17.07
N GLN A 458 -20.78 -15.68 16.94
CA GLN A 458 -20.76 -17.09 17.33
C GLN A 458 -20.46 -18.04 16.16
N HIS A 459 -20.01 -17.51 15.02
CA HIS A 459 -19.77 -18.29 13.83
C HIS A 459 -18.55 -19.22 14.01
N ALA A 460 -18.57 -20.41 13.39
CA ALA A 460 -17.47 -21.38 13.53
C ALA A 460 -16.13 -20.90 12.94
N ILE A 461 -16.17 -19.96 12.00
CA ILE A 461 -15.03 -19.45 11.22
C ILE A 461 -14.60 -18.09 11.76
N SER A 462 -13.29 -17.94 11.97
CA SER A 462 -12.64 -16.80 12.61
C SER A 462 -12.72 -15.53 11.77
N VAL A 463 -12.60 -15.63 10.44
CA VAL A 463 -12.79 -14.48 9.53
C VAL A 463 -14.19 -13.88 9.67
N VAL A 464 -15.22 -14.71 9.74
CA VAL A 464 -16.62 -14.25 9.89
C VAL A 464 -16.82 -13.59 11.26
N ARG A 465 -16.27 -14.19 12.33
CA ARG A 465 -16.29 -13.61 13.68
C ARG A 465 -15.59 -12.26 13.73
N TYR A 466 -14.36 -12.19 13.23
CA TYR A 466 -13.53 -10.98 13.23
C TYR A 466 -14.18 -9.84 12.44
N THR A 467 -14.66 -10.12 11.23
CA THR A 467 -15.28 -9.09 10.37
C THR A 467 -16.60 -8.57 10.95
N THR A 468 -17.42 -9.45 11.53
CA THR A 468 -18.64 -9.03 12.24
C THR A 468 -18.31 -8.18 13.45
N ALA A 469 -17.34 -8.61 14.27
CA ALA A 469 -16.86 -7.87 15.44
C ALA A 469 -16.28 -6.50 15.06
N ALA A 470 -15.54 -6.42 13.96
CA ALA A 470 -14.97 -5.17 13.47
C ALA A 470 -16.03 -4.14 13.06
N VAL A 471 -17.08 -4.57 12.36
CA VAL A 471 -18.19 -3.68 12.00
C VAL A 471 -18.93 -3.19 13.25
N LEU A 472 -19.18 -4.08 14.22
CA LEU A 472 -19.83 -3.70 15.48
C LEU A 472 -18.97 -2.70 16.28
N ALA A 473 -17.67 -2.96 16.43
CA ALA A 473 -16.75 -2.07 17.13
C ALA A 473 -16.73 -0.67 16.49
N LEU A 474 -16.65 -0.61 15.15
CA LEU A 474 -16.69 0.65 14.41
C LEU A 474 -18.03 1.39 14.58
N SER A 475 -19.14 0.66 14.60
CA SER A 475 -20.47 1.25 14.80
C SER A 475 -20.59 1.89 16.18
N LEU A 476 -20.13 1.21 17.23
CA LEU A 476 -20.11 1.76 18.60
C LEU A 476 -19.14 2.93 18.73
N HIS A 477 -17.99 2.86 18.08
CA HIS A 477 -17.05 3.98 18.03
C HIS A 477 -17.69 5.23 17.40
N LYS A 478 -18.44 5.06 16.30
CA LYS A 478 -19.19 6.14 15.66
C LYS A 478 -20.31 6.69 16.54
N LEU A 479 -20.97 5.83 17.32
CA LEU A 479 -21.93 6.28 18.34
C LEU A 479 -21.26 7.25 19.32
N GLY A 480 -20.08 6.93 19.83
CA GLY A 480 -19.34 7.83 20.73
C GLY A 480 -19.02 9.19 20.12
N ALA A 481 -18.57 9.22 18.86
CA ALA A 481 -18.35 10.48 18.15
C ALA A 481 -19.63 11.34 18.03
N ILE A 482 -20.79 10.69 17.80
CA ILE A 482 -22.08 11.37 17.76
C ILE A 482 -22.51 11.85 19.15
N GLN A 483 -22.26 11.08 20.21
CA GLN A 483 -22.53 11.52 21.59
C GLN A 483 -21.75 12.79 21.94
N ASP A 484 -20.47 12.85 21.58
CA ASP A 484 -19.62 14.03 21.84
C ASP A 484 -20.07 15.23 21.01
N MET A 485 -20.46 15.03 19.75
CA MET A 485 -21.04 16.08 18.91
C MET A 485 -22.38 16.59 19.46
N ALA A 486 -23.23 15.68 19.93
CA ALA A 486 -24.51 16.01 20.53
C ALA A 486 -24.32 16.79 21.84
N ARG A 487 -23.33 16.43 22.66
CA ARG A 487 -22.97 17.18 23.89
C ARG A 487 -22.57 18.62 23.55
N LYS A 488 -21.70 18.82 22.56
CA LYS A 488 -21.32 20.17 22.08
C LYS A 488 -22.50 20.94 21.50
N SER A 489 -23.38 20.28 20.77
CA SER A 489 -24.58 20.92 20.19
C SER A 489 -25.62 21.27 21.24
N ALA A 490 -25.72 20.48 22.32
CA ALA A 490 -26.57 20.74 23.47
C ALA A 490 -26.12 21.97 24.29
N GLU A 491 -24.82 22.27 24.32
CA GLU A 491 -24.27 23.48 24.94
C GLU A 491 -24.65 24.75 24.15
N LEU A 492 -24.77 24.64 22.82
CA LEU A 492 -25.11 25.74 21.91
C LEU A 492 -26.63 25.89 21.67
N GLY A 493 -27.40 24.82 21.84
CA GLY A 493 -28.82 24.73 21.52
C GLY A 493 -29.70 24.41 22.74
N SER A 494 -30.75 23.59 22.54
CA SER A 494 -31.67 23.17 23.61
C SER A 494 -31.18 21.90 24.33
N PRO A 495 -30.68 21.98 25.58
CA PRO A 495 -30.03 20.84 26.23
C PRO A 495 -30.98 19.69 26.56
N THR A 496 -32.28 19.94 26.76
CA THR A 496 -33.27 18.89 27.04
C THR A 496 -33.56 18.07 25.79
N LEU A 497 -33.78 18.74 24.66
CA LEU A 497 -34.14 18.10 23.40
C LEU A 497 -33.01 17.22 22.85
N TRP A 498 -31.75 17.67 22.97
CA TRP A 498 -30.59 16.85 22.60
C TRP A 498 -30.38 15.67 23.55
N LYS A 499 -30.69 15.80 24.85
CA LYS A 499 -30.64 14.68 25.81
C LYS A 499 -31.71 13.62 25.51
N ASP A 500 -32.95 14.02 25.28
CA ASP A 500 -34.05 13.11 24.95
C ASP A 500 -33.78 12.37 23.63
N TRP A 501 -33.27 13.10 22.64
CA TRP A 501 -32.82 12.52 21.37
C TRP A 501 -31.68 11.50 21.55
N MET A 502 -30.70 11.81 22.39
CA MET A 502 -29.62 10.87 22.71
C MET A 502 -30.16 9.60 23.38
N ASN A 503 -31.11 9.71 24.31
CA ASN A 503 -31.75 8.55 24.94
C ASN A 503 -32.47 7.68 23.90
N ALA A 504 -33.23 8.29 22.99
CA ALA A 504 -33.90 7.56 21.91
C ALA A 504 -32.92 6.81 20.98
N ILE A 505 -31.74 7.38 20.69
CA ILE A 505 -30.69 6.70 19.93
C ILE A 505 -30.14 5.50 20.70
N HIS A 506 -29.88 5.65 22.00
CA HIS A 506 -29.38 4.54 22.82
C HIS A 506 -30.38 3.39 22.87
N ASP A 507 -31.67 3.71 23.05
CA ASP A 507 -32.74 2.71 23.07
C ASP A 507 -32.85 1.96 21.74
N GLU A 508 -32.84 2.69 20.61
CA GLU A 508 -32.90 2.09 19.28
C GLU A 508 -31.66 1.22 18.99
N ILE A 509 -30.45 1.68 19.31
CA ILE A 509 -29.22 0.88 19.12
C ILE A 509 -29.22 -0.35 20.03
N ARG A 510 -29.70 -0.24 21.28
CA ARG A 510 -29.81 -1.35 22.23
C ARG A 510 -30.68 -2.48 21.69
N THR A 511 -31.70 -2.18 20.89
CA THR A 511 -32.54 -3.21 20.25
C THR A 511 -31.81 -3.98 19.14
N ARG A 512 -30.80 -3.37 18.50
CA ARG A 512 -30.07 -3.92 17.34
C ARG A 512 -28.79 -4.68 17.73
N ILE A 513 -28.21 -4.42 18.89
CA ILE A 513 -26.96 -5.06 19.33
C ILE A 513 -27.20 -6.37 20.10
N PRO A 514 -26.22 -7.29 20.12
CA PRO A 514 -26.27 -8.49 20.94
C PRO A 514 -26.07 -8.19 22.43
N ASP A 515 -26.40 -9.19 23.25
CA ASP A 515 -26.10 -9.16 24.69
C ASP A 515 -24.58 -9.21 24.93
N PHE A 516 -24.09 -8.52 25.95
CA PHE A 516 -22.67 -8.51 26.31
C PHE A 516 -22.11 -9.91 26.62
N GLN A 517 -22.94 -10.84 27.09
CA GLN A 517 -22.57 -12.26 27.27
C GLN A 517 -22.10 -12.91 25.95
N THR A 518 -22.62 -12.48 24.81
CA THR A 518 -22.16 -12.99 23.50
C THR A 518 -20.72 -12.55 23.21
N VAL A 519 -20.36 -11.32 23.60
CA VAL A 519 -19.00 -10.79 23.44
C VAL A 519 -18.03 -11.50 24.38
N ILE A 520 -18.44 -11.75 25.63
CA ILE A 520 -17.66 -12.53 26.61
C ILE A 520 -17.38 -13.94 26.09
N LYS A 521 -18.41 -14.63 25.57
CA LYS A 521 -18.26 -15.97 24.99
C LYS A 521 -17.28 -15.98 23.82
N MET A 522 -17.40 -15.02 22.91
CA MET A 522 -16.48 -14.88 21.77
C MET A 522 -15.03 -14.66 22.22
N HIS A 523 -14.81 -13.83 23.25
CA HIS A 523 -13.48 -13.60 23.81
C HIS A 523 -12.87 -14.88 24.39
N HIS A 524 -13.66 -15.65 25.16
CA HIS A 524 -13.21 -16.93 25.69
C HIS A 524 -12.85 -17.93 24.58
N GLU A 525 -13.68 -18.05 23.56
CA GLU A 525 -13.39 -18.92 22.41
C GLU A 525 -12.13 -18.47 21.63
N ALA A 526 -11.86 -17.17 21.56
CA ALA A 526 -10.64 -16.63 20.94
C ALA A 526 -9.38 -16.96 21.73
N THR A 527 -9.46 -17.12 23.06
CA THR A 527 -8.31 -17.54 23.89
C THR A 527 -7.93 -19.02 23.75
N CYS A 528 -8.83 -19.87 23.28
CA CYS A 528 -8.62 -21.33 23.23
C CYS A 528 -7.84 -21.85 22.00
N ASN A 529 -7.32 -20.98 21.11
CA ASN A 529 -6.58 -21.35 19.88
C ASN A 529 -7.17 -22.59 19.17
N LEU A 530 -8.38 -22.43 18.61
CA LEU A 530 -9.07 -23.51 17.92
C LEU A 530 -8.40 -23.88 16.57
N PRO A 531 -8.24 -25.16 16.25
CA PRO A 531 -7.65 -25.59 14.98
C PRO A 531 -8.51 -25.18 13.77
N VAL A 532 -7.86 -24.78 12.68
CA VAL A 532 -8.50 -24.35 11.43
C VAL A 532 -9.23 -25.52 10.78
N LYS A 533 -10.56 -25.42 10.67
CA LYS A 533 -11.38 -26.42 9.95
C LYS A 533 -11.40 -26.11 8.45
N VAL A 534 -10.48 -26.72 7.70
CA VAL A 534 -10.27 -26.44 6.26
C VAL A 534 -11.53 -26.66 5.43
N ASP A 535 -12.31 -27.70 5.71
CA ASP A 535 -13.52 -28.05 4.95
C ASP A 535 -14.67 -27.03 5.06
N ALA A 536 -14.61 -26.13 6.05
CA ALA A 536 -15.64 -25.11 6.28
C ALA A 536 -15.33 -23.76 5.62
N LEU A 537 -14.13 -23.56 5.06
CA LEU A 537 -13.62 -22.25 4.65
C LEU A 537 -14.27 -21.66 3.39
N GLY A 538 -14.99 -22.45 2.58
CA GLY A 538 -15.60 -21.96 1.34
C GLY A 538 -14.58 -21.31 0.40
N ASP A 539 -14.84 -20.07 -0.03
CA ASP A 539 -13.94 -19.28 -0.90
C ASP A 539 -12.82 -18.55 -0.13
N VAL A 540 -12.74 -18.71 1.19
CA VAL A 540 -11.79 -17.95 2.04
C VAL A 540 -10.46 -18.69 2.14
N SER A 541 -9.36 -17.98 1.92
CA SER A 541 -8.01 -18.57 2.00
C SER A 541 -7.62 -18.90 3.44
N ILE A 542 -6.80 -19.96 3.60
CA ILE A 542 -6.25 -20.39 4.89
C ILE A 542 -5.47 -19.25 5.56
N ASP A 543 -4.66 -18.51 4.78
CA ASP A 543 -3.90 -17.35 5.28
C ASP A 543 -4.82 -16.28 5.90
N ALA A 544 -6.00 -16.03 5.30
CA ALA A 544 -6.95 -15.05 5.83
C ALA A 544 -7.61 -15.53 7.13
N GLU A 545 -7.87 -16.84 7.25
CA GLU A 545 -8.38 -17.45 8.48
C GLU A 545 -7.37 -17.40 9.62
N GLU A 546 -6.11 -17.75 9.36
CA GLU A 546 -5.05 -17.66 10.36
C GLU A 546 -4.84 -16.22 10.85
N GLU A 547 -4.83 -15.25 9.92
CA GLU A 547 -4.67 -13.84 10.27
C GLU A 547 -5.87 -13.30 11.07
N ALA A 548 -7.09 -13.67 10.68
CA ALA A 548 -8.28 -13.31 11.45
C ALA A 548 -8.26 -13.93 12.85
N SER A 549 -7.87 -15.21 12.97
CA SER A 549 -7.74 -15.92 14.24
C SER A 549 -6.76 -15.22 15.19
N LYS A 550 -5.58 -14.83 14.69
CA LYS A 550 -4.59 -14.04 15.46
C LYS A 550 -5.15 -12.69 15.94
N ARG A 551 -6.03 -12.06 15.16
CA ARG A 551 -6.62 -10.74 15.47
C ARG A 551 -7.90 -10.81 16.30
N LEU A 552 -8.52 -11.98 16.46
CA LEU A 552 -9.79 -12.14 17.18
C LEU A 552 -9.70 -11.64 18.62
N LEU A 553 -8.61 -11.96 19.30
CA LEU A 553 -8.44 -11.56 20.70
C LEU A 553 -8.31 -10.04 20.82
N CYS A 554 -7.57 -9.37 19.93
CA CYS A 554 -7.45 -7.92 19.91
C CYS A 554 -8.80 -7.23 19.62
N ILE A 555 -9.57 -7.69 18.61
CA ILE A 555 -10.88 -7.07 18.30
C ILE A 555 -11.90 -7.31 19.41
N SER A 556 -11.83 -8.45 20.10
CA SER A 556 -12.69 -8.72 21.26
C SER A 556 -12.45 -7.70 22.36
N LEU A 557 -11.19 -7.40 22.71
CA LEU A 557 -10.84 -6.38 23.70
C LEU A 557 -11.32 -4.98 23.27
N LYS A 558 -11.21 -4.64 21.99
CA LYS A 558 -11.80 -3.40 21.46
C LYS A 558 -13.32 -3.36 21.67
N LEU A 559 -14.05 -4.45 21.47
CA LEU A 559 -15.48 -4.51 21.79
C LEU A 559 -15.74 -4.33 23.29
N PHE A 560 -14.94 -4.93 24.19
CA PHE A 560 -15.07 -4.70 25.63
C PHE A 560 -14.98 -3.20 25.98
N ARG A 561 -14.02 -2.50 25.37
CA ARG A 561 -13.84 -1.06 25.54
C ARG A 561 -15.04 -0.26 25.02
N GLU A 562 -15.47 -0.52 23.79
CA GLU A 562 -16.58 0.22 23.17
C GLU A 562 -17.92 -0.04 23.87
N TYR A 563 -18.20 -1.27 24.33
CA TYR A 563 -19.37 -1.53 25.18
C TYR A 563 -19.28 -0.82 26.52
N GLY A 564 -18.11 -0.82 27.17
CA GLY A 564 -17.90 -0.13 28.45
C GLY A 564 -18.11 1.38 28.35
N ASN A 565 -17.57 2.01 27.31
CA ASN A 565 -17.61 3.46 27.13
C ASN A 565 -18.99 3.94 26.66
N GLN A 566 -19.58 3.26 25.67
CA GLN A 566 -20.79 3.73 25.01
C GLN A 566 -22.08 3.20 25.66
N LEU A 567 -22.02 2.05 26.34
CA LEU A 567 -23.18 1.33 26.88
C LEU A 567 -22.92 0.78 28.29
N PRO A 568 -22.52 1.62 29.26
CA PRO A 568 -22.10 1.16 30.59
C PRO A 568 -23.19 0.40 31.34
N GLY A 569 -24.47 0.72 31.12
CA GLY A 569 -25.60 0.02 31.72
C GLY A 569 -25.69 -1.46 31.31
N VAL A 570 -25.44 -1.76 30.03
CA VAL A 570 -25.48 -3.14 29.50
C VAL A 570 -24.33 -3.97 30.07
N VAL A 571 -23.16 -3.35 30.29
CA VAL A 571 -22.01 -4.03 30.89
C VAL A 571 -22.21 -4.25 32.38
N ALA A 572 -22.78 -3.27 33.10
CA ALA A 572 -23.09 -3.40 34.53
C ALA A 572 -24.08 -4.54 34.82
N GLU A 573 -25.08 -4.74 33.94
CA GLU A 573 -26.02 -5.86 34.02
C GLU A 573 -25.33 -7.24 33.97
N SER A 574 -24.18 -7.34 33.28
CA SER A 574 -23.44 -8.61 33.12
C SER A 574 -22.62 -9.02 34.35
N ARG A 575 -22.32 -8.09 35.26
CA ARG A 575 -21.44 -8.28 36.43
C ARG A 575 -20.09 -8.94 36.10
N PHE A 576 -19.55 -8.65 34.93
CA PHE A 576 -18.28 -9.24 34.48
C PHE A 576 -17.09 -8.70 35.30
N ASP A 577 -16.20 -9.61 35.71
CA ASP A 577 -14.96 -9.26 36.40
C ASP A 577 -13.82 -9.05 35.40
N TYR A 578 -13.41 -7.78 35.23
CA TYR A 578 -12.33 -7.39 34.33
C TYR A 578 -10.97 -8.01 34.71
N GLY A 579 -10.78 -8.48 35.95
CA GLY A 579 -9.58 -9.22 36.36
C GLY A 579 -9.38 -10.53 35.58
N LYS A 580 -10.46 -11.10 35.01
CA LYS A 580 -10.37 -12.29 34.15
C LYS A 580 -9.75 -12.03 32.78
N LEU A 581 -9.61 -10.77 32.38
CA LEU A 581 -8.96 -10.39 31.11
C LEU A 581 -7.43 -10.31 31.25
N VAL A 582 -6.90 -10.25 32.47
CA VAL A 582 -5.47 -10.05 32.72
C VAL A 582 -4.80 -11.42 32.88
N PRO A 583 -3.95 -11.85 31.91
CA PRO A 583 -3.17 -13.06 32.08
C PRO A 583 -2.03 -12.87 33.09
N ASN A 584 -1.51 -13.99 33.60
CA ASN A 584 -0.48 -14.00 34.64
C ASN A 584 0.85 -13.38 34.21
N ASP A 585 1.15 -13.39 32.91
CA ASP A 585 2.32 -12.74 32.33
C ASP A 585 1.93 -11.93 31.08
N LEU A 586 1.99 -10.61 31.21
CA LEU A 586 1.68 -9.67 30.13
C LEU A 586 2.88 -9.42 29.20
N SER A 587 4.11 -9.77 29.61
CA SER A 587 5.33 -9.52 28.83
C SER A 587 5.44 -10.42 27.59
N VAL A 588 4.81 -11.59 27.64
CA VAL A 588 4.78 -12.60 26.56
C VAL A 588 3.77 -12.25 25.45
N LEU A 589 2.87 -11.29 25.71
CA LEU A 589 1.84 -10.93 24.75
C LEU A 589 2.39 -10.07 23.60
N PRO A 590 1.87 -10.23 22.37
CA PRO A 590 2.15 -9.30 21.28
C PRO A 590 1.79 -7.86 21.68
N ALA A 591 2.62 -6.89 21.25
CA ALA A 591 2.48 -5.49 21.64
C ALA A 591 1.07 -4.91 21.39
N ASP A 592 0.47 -5.21 20.23
CA ASP A 592 -0.88 -4.76 19.86
C ASP A 592 -1.97 -5.28 20.82
N LEU A 593 -1.77 -6.48 21.35
CA LEU A 593 -2.70 -7.13 22.26
C LEU A 593 -2.55 -6.61 23.69
N ALA A 594 -1.31 -6.42 24.13
CA ALA A 594 -1.01 -5.75 25.40
C ALA A 594 -1.60 -4.33 25.40
N GLN A 595 -1.43 -3.57 24.32
CA GLN A 595 -2.04 -2.24 24.18
C GLN A 595 -3.56 -2.28 24.22
N ALA A 596 -4.20 -3.20 23.49
CA ALA A 596 -5.65 -3.30 23.48
C ALA A 596 -6.21 -3.63 24.88
N LEU A 597 -5.54 -4.53 25.62
CA LEU A 597 -5.92 -4.87 26.99
C LEU A 597 -5.74 -3.67 27.93
N ILE A 598 -4.58 -3.00 27.87
CA ILE A 598 -4.31 -1.81 28.68
C ILE A 598 -5.33 -0.71 28.38
N ALA A 599 -5.67 -0.50 27.11
CA ALA A 599 -6.66 0.50 26.71
C ALA A 599 -8.07 0.20 27.24
N VAL A 600 -8.46 -1.09 27.32
CA VAL A 600 -9.69 -1.48 28.02
C VAL A 600 -9.58 -1.06 29.48
N LEU A 601 -8.54 -1.50 30.18
CA LEU A 601 -8.36 -1.30 31.62
C LEU A 601 -8.22 0.18 32.02
N CYS A 602 -7.65 1.02 31.15
CA CYS A 602 -7.58 2.47 31.37
C CYS A 602 -8.95 3.13 31.47
N ASP A 603 -9.93 2.58 30.72
CA ASP A 603 -11.29 3.10 30.60
C ASP A 603 -12.28 2.30 31.48
N VAL A 604 -11.80 1.36 32.31
CA VAL A 604 -12.65 0.49 33.16
C VAL A 604 -13.21 1.26 34.37
N PRO A 605 -14.47 1.00 34.78
CA PRO A 605 -15.09 1.57 35.98
C PRO A 605 -14.30 1.31 37.28
N SER A 606 -14.52 2.15 38.29
CA SER A 606 -13.93 2.09 39.66
C SER A 606 -14.11 0.75 40.40
N SER A 607 -14.83 -0.21 39.82
CA SER A 607 -15.01 -1.57 40.32
C SER A 607 -13.80 -2.50 40.11
N PHE A 608 -12.82 -2.15 39.27
CA PHE A 608 -11.63 -2.99 39.08
C PHE A 608 -10.68 -2.93 40.28
N LYS A 609 -10.62 -4.03 41.02
CA LYS A 609 -9.82 -4.16 42.23
C LYS A 609 -8.39 -4.59 41.91
N TRP A 610 -7.56 -3.63 41.48
CA TRP A 610 -6.17 -3.87 41.09
C TRP A 610 -5.29 -4.48 42.20
N TRP A 611 -5.68 -4.35 43.48
CA TRP A 611 -4.99 -4.93 44.65
C TRP A 611 -5.36 -6.38 44.93
N HIS A 612 -6.26 -6.98 44.15
CA HIS A 612 -6.55 -8.42 44.22
C HIS A 612 -5.47 -9.25 43.52
N LYS A 613 -5.35 -10.51 43.94
CA LYS A 613 -4.43 -11.49 43.36
C LYS A 613 -5.00 -12.06 42.07
N ALA A 614 -4.15 -12.29 41.07
CA ALA A 614 -4.56 -12.97 39.84
C ALA A 614 -4.92 -14.44 40.15
N SER A 615 -6.11 -14.90 39.75
CA SER A 615 -6.54 -16.29 39.97
C SER A 615 -5.71 -17.25 39.12
N ALA A 616 -5.01 -18.19 39.76
CA ALA A 616 -4.29 -19.25 39.04
C ALA A 616 -5.27 -20.15 38.26
N ASN A 617 -5.05 -20.30 36.96
CA ASN A 617 -5.69 -21.36 36.18
C ASN A 617 -5.16 -22.72 36.67
N SER A 618 -6.06 -23.64 36.97
CA SER A 618 -5.84 -24.86 37.75
C SER A 618 -4.96 -25.97 37.12
N ASN A 619 -4.18 -25.70 36.07
CA ASN A 619 -3.51 -26.75 35.29
C ASN A 619 -1.98 -26.66 35.17
N THR A 620 -1.30 -25.85 35.98
CA THR A 620 0.18 -25.88 36.06
C THR A 620 0.65 -26.06 37.50
N SER A 621 0.95 -27.31 37.83
CA SER A 621 1.71 -27.68 39.03
C SER A 621 3.16 -27.25 38.87
N ASN A 622 3.48 -26.02 39.28
CA ASN A 622 4.82 -25.65 39.75
C ASN A 622 4.76 -24.27 40.41
N ASN A 623 5.09 -24.23 41.71
CA ASN A 623 5.53 -23.12 42.58
C ASN A 623 5.54 -21.66 42.04
N ASN A 624 4.48 -21.18 41.38
CA ASN A 624 4.38 -19.77 40.99
C ASN A 624 3.75 -18.97 42.12
N ARG A 625 4.57 -18.08 42.71
CA ARG A 625 4.20 -17.11 43.73
C ARG A 625 2.97 -16.31 43.29
N GLU A 626 2.03 -16.10 44.20
CA GLU A 626 0.79 -15.37 43.98
C GLU A 626 1.08 -13.86 43.80
N ILE A 627 0.90 -13.31 42.58
CA ILE A 627 1.21 -11.92 42.24
C ILE A 627 -0.09 -11.10 42.10
N SER A 628 -0.10 -9.85 42.59
CA SER A 628 -1.24 -8.93 42.42
C SER A 628 -1.31 -8.35 41.01
N TYR A 629 -2.48 -7.85 40.58
CA TYR A 629 -2.58 -7.15 39.29
C TYR A 629 -1.70 -5.89 39.22
N LEU A 630 -1.50 -5.16 40.32
CA LEU A 630 -0.58 -4.02 40.38
C LEU A 630 0.86 -4.45 40.10
N ALA A 631 1.33 -5.53 40.72
CA ALA A 631 2.66 -6.05 40.45
C ALA A 631 2.83 -6.50 38.99
N ILE A 632 1.80 -7.08 38.37
CA ILE A 632 1.85 -7.44 36.94
C ILE A 632 2.06 -6.17 36.08
N PHE A 633 1.32 -5.09 36.32
CA PHE A 633 1.48 -3.85 35.55
C PHE A 633 2.80 -3.12 35.84
N LEU A 634 3.27 -3.13 37.08
CA LEU A 634 4.56 -2.57 37.45
C LEU A 634 5.72 -3.34 36.81
N ASN A 635 5.68 -4.67 36.83
CA ASN A 635 6.64 -5.53 36.13
C ASN A 635 6.63 -5.29 34.61
N LEU A 636 5.44 -5.07 34.03
CA LEU A 636 5.31 -4.69 32.62
C LEU A 636 5.91 -3.31 32.31
N TYR A 637 5.90 -2.38 33.28
CA TYR A 637 6.48 -1.05 33.08
C TYR A 637 8.02 -1.07 33.09
N ILE A 638 8.63 -1.90 33.95
CA ILE A 638 10.08 -1.97 34.12
C ILE A 638 10.78 -2.94 33.15
N HIS A 639 10.03 -3.78 32.43
CA HIS A 639 10.62 -4.78 31.54
C HIS A 639 11.44 -4.13 30.41
N PRO A 640 12.71 -4.53 30.20
CA PRO A 640 13.62 -3.88 29.26
C PRO A 640 13.19 -4.04 27.79
N ASP A 641 12.60 -5.18 27.44
CA ASP A 641 12.29 -5.53 26.04
C ASP A 641 10.89 -5.08 25.56
N ILE A 642 10.18 -4.25 26.33
CA ILE A 642 8.82 -3.84 25.98
C ILE A 642 8.81 -2.57 25.11
N PRO A 643 8.01 -2.54 24.02
CA PRO A 643 7.91 -1.37 23.17
C PRO A 643 7.47 -0.12 23.92
N GLN A 644 8.10 1.03 23.62
CA GLN A 644 7.78 2.33 24.24
C GLN A 644 6.28 2.67 24.26
N PRO A 645 5.48 2.41 23.20
CA PRO A 645 4.04 2.67 23.24
C PRO A 645 3.27 1.86 24.30
N VAL A 646 3.69 0.61 24.56
CA VAL A 646 3.11 -0.23 25.63
C VAL A 646 3.51 0.35 26.98
N LYS A 647 4.79 0.68 27.17
CA LYS A 647 5.30 1.29 28.42
C LYS A 647 4.56 2.59 28.76
N GLN A 648 4.33 3.47 27.77
CA GLN A 648 3.55 4.70 27.95
C GLN A 648 2.08 4.44 28.30
N SER A 649 1.45 3.46 27.66
CA SER A 649 0.06 3.08 27.95
C SER A 649 -0.05 2.48 29.35
N THR A 650 0.88 1.62 29.76
CA THR A 650 0.98 1.05 31.11
C THR A 650 1.18 2.14 32.16
N ARG A 651 2.02 3.15 31.88
CA ARG A 651 2.19 4.32 32.76
C ARG A 651 0.89 5.10 32.95
N ARG A 652 0.12 5.31 31.88
CA ARG A 652 -1.19 5.96 31.96
C ARG A 652 -2.18 5.12 32.77
N LEU A 653 -2.20 3.79 32.57
CA LEU A 653 -3.02 2.88 33.37
C LEU A 653 -2.68 2.98 34.85
N LEU A 654 -1.40 2.82 35.21
CA LEU A 654 -0.93 2.93 36.60
C LEU A 654 -1.28 4.30 37.21
N GLY A 655 -1.10 5.38 36.45
CA GLY A 655 -1.49 6.72 36.85
C GLY A 655 -3.00 6.85 37.13
N ASN A 656 -3.85 6.34 36.24
CA ASN A 656 -5.31 6.35 36.42
C ASN A 656 -5.74 5.49 37.61
N LEU A 657 -5.17 4.28 37.77
CA LEU A 657 -5.50 3.37 38.87
C LEU A 657 -5.12 3.96 40.24
N LEU A 658 -3.95 4.60 40.33
CA LEU A 658 -3.48 5.24 41.57
C LEU A 658 -4.22 6.55 41.85
N THR A 659 -4.43 7.41 40.86
CA THR A 659 -5.12 8.71 41.07
C THR A 659 -6.58 8.53 41.49
N ASN A 660 -7.23 7.48 40.99
CA ASN A 660 -8.62 7.16 41.34
C ASN A 660 -8.75 6.31 42.62
N CYS A 661 -7.65 5.92 43.27
CA CYS A 661 -7.68 5.16 44.52
C CYS A 661 -7.67 6.08 45.75
N PHE A 662 -8.18 5.56 46.87
CA PHE A 662 -8.20 6.27 48.14
C PHE A 662 -6.83 6.79 48.58
N LEU A 663 -5.75 6.05 48.29
CA LEU A 663 -4.40 6.38 48.75
C LEU A 663 -3.82 7.64 48.10
N PHE A 664 -4.23 8.00 46.88
CA PHE A 664 -3.73 9.19 46.17
C PHE A 664 -4.86 10.08 45.64
N GLN A 665 -6.07 9.93 46.19
CA GLN A 665 -7.21 10.74 45.83
C GLN A 665 -6.85 12.23 46.04
N ASN A 666 -7.02 13.04 44.98
CA ASN A 666 -6.65 14.46 44.91
C ASN A 666 -5.13 14.78 44.88
N HIS A 667 -4.24 13.77 44.86
CA HIS A 667 -2.78 13.94 44.85
C HIS A 667 -2.14 13.24 43.62
N SER A 668 -2.60 13.60 42.42
CA SER A 668 -2.18 12.96 41.15
C SER A 668 -0.68 13.13 40.85
N THR A 669 -0.08 14.23 41.32
CA THR A 669 1.36 14.52 41.19
C THR A 669 2.20 13.52 41.98
N GLU A 670 1.83 13.22 43.22
CA GLU A 670 2.56 12.26 44.06
C GLU A 670 2.52 10.83 43.51
N ALA A 671 1.38 10.42 42.95
CA ALA A 671 1.25 9.14 42.24
C ALA A 671 2.13 9.08 40.98
N SER A 672 2.24 10.18 40.23
CA SER A 672 3.10 10.26 39.05
C SER A 672 4.61 10.24 39.40
N ILE A 673 4.99 10.85 40.53
CA ILE A 673 6.35 10.81 41.06
C ILE A 673 6.74 9.38 41.41
N LEU A 674 5.85 8.63 42.06
CA LEU A 674 6.08 7.22 42.44
C LEU A 674 6.50 6.36 41.25
N ILE A 675 5.78 6.49 40.12
CA ILE A 675 6.09 5.76 38.89
C ILE A 675 7.40 6.26 38.27
N SER A 676 7.67 7.57 38.29
CA SER A 676 8.91 8.15 37.72
C SER A 676 10.17 7.72 38.47
N CYS A 677 10.09 7.47 39.78
CA CYS A 677 11.22 6.98 40.56
C CYS A 677 11.71 5.61 40.10
N LEU A 678 10.83 4.78 39.52
CA LEU A 678 11.23 3.48 38.98
C LEU A 678 12.15 3.61 37.75
N ASP A 679 12.05 4.69 36.96
CA ASP A 679 12.91 4.89 35.78
C ASP A 679 14.35 5.27 36.14
N GLU A 680 14.60 5.78 37.35
CA GLU A 680 15.92 6.25 37.81
C GLU A 680 16.73 5.19 38.58
N LEU A 681 16.13 4.02 38.84
CA LEU A 681 16.77 2.91 39.55
C LEU A 681 17.45 1.93 38.57
N SER A 682 18.47 1.22 39.05
CA SER A 682 19.07 0.10 38.31
C SER A 682 18.12 -1.11 38.23
N THR A 683 18.31 -2.00 37.26
CA THR A 683 17.41 -3.14 36.98
C THR A 683 17.20 -4.07 38.19
N SER A 684 18.23 -4.28 39.02
CA SER A 684 18.12 -5.07 40.25
C SER A 684 17.34 -4.35 41.35
N GLN A 685 17.47 -3.03 41.44
CA GLN A 685 16.72 -2.18 42.37
C GLN A 685 15.24 -2.05 41.96
N GLN A 686 14.94 -2.00 40.67
CA GLN A 686 13.57 -1.93 40.14
C GLN A 686 12.72 -3.14 40.58
N ALA A 687 13.25 -4.36 40.49
CA ALA A 687 12.51 -5.57 40.86
C ALA A 687 12.13 -5.60 42.36
N ASN A 688 13.05 -5.16 43.24
CA ASN A 688 12.80 -5.10 44.68
C ASN A 688 11.85 -3.94 45.03
N ALA A 689 11.99 -2.78 44.39
CA ALA A 689 11.07 -1.66 44.54
C ALA A 689 9.63 -2.03 44.13
N VAL A 690 9.43 -2.75 43.01
CA VAL A 690 8.10 -3.21 42.59
C VAL A 690 7.46 -4.13 43.62
N LYS A 691 8.22 -5.06 44.19
CA LYS A 691 7.72 -5.97 45.24
C LYS A 691 7.28 -5.20 46.49
N TYR A 692 8.08 -4.23 46.93
CA TYR A 692 7.77 -3.38 48.07
C TYR A 692 6.51 -2.53 47.83
N ILE A 693 6.43 -1.84 46.69
CA ILE A 693 5.27 -0.99 46.32
C ILE A 693 3.98 -1.83 46.28
N ASP A 694 4.04 -3.02 45.68
CA ASP A 694 2.90 -3.92 45.59
C ASP A 694 2.38 -4.34 46.96
N MET A 695 3.29 -4.77 47.84
CA MET A 695 2.95 -5.22 49.19
C MET A 695 2.38 -4.09 50.06
N ALA A 696 3.02 -2.92 50.04
CA ALA A 696 2.61 -1.77 50.84
C ALA A 696 1.25 -1.20 50.38
N LEU A 697 1.10 -0.88 49.09
CA LEU A 697 -0.14 -0.31 48.57
C LEU A 697 -1.26 -1.35 48.54
N GLY A 698 -0.94 -2.62 48.27
CA GLY A 698 -1.89 -3.73 48.32
C GLY A 698 -2.46 -3.96 49.73
N GLN A 699 -1.63 -3.84 50.78
CA GLN A 699 -2.09 -3.91 52.17
C GLN A 699 -2.91 -2.67 52.53
N GLY A 700 -2.47 -1.46 52.13
CA GLY A 700 -3.21 -0.23 52.41
C GLY A 700 -4.60 -0.17 51.79
N MET A 701 -4.79 -0.80 50.62
CA MET A 701 -6.12 -0.93 50.01
C MET A 701 -6.99 -2.04 50.62
N LYS A 702 -6.41 -3.03 51.31
CA LYS A 702 -7.16 -4.05 52.07
C LYS A 702 -7.62 -3.50 53.43
N ASP A 703 -6.74 -2.73 54.07
CA ASP A 703 -6.94 -2.16 55.40
C ASP A 703 -7.14 -0.63 55.32
N MET A 704 -8.15 -0.19 54.54
CA MET A 704 -8.38 1.24 54.28
C MET A 704 -8.68 2.04 55.56
N TYR A 705 -9.38 1.45 56.54
CA TYR A 705 -9.74 2.12 57.79
C TYR A 705 -8.52 2.38 58.70
N PRO A 706 -7.66 1.38 59.00
CA PRO A 706 -6.41 1.63 59.73
C PRO A 706 -5.48 2.65 59.07
N VAL A 707 -5.37 2.63 57.73
CA VAL A 707 -4.54 3.62 57.01
C VAL A 707 -5.15 5.02 57.11
N ALA A 708 -6.48 5.15 57.06
CA ALA A 708 -7.16 6.42 57.26
C ALA A 708 -6.97 6.97 58.68
N GLU A 709 -7.05 6.11 59.71
CA GLU A 709 -6.79 6.47 61.11
C GLU A 709 -5.33 6.91 61.32
N LEU A 710 -4.36 6.13 60.83
CA LEU A 710 -2.93 6.46 60.91
C LEU A 710 -2.61 7.75 60.18
N PHE A 711 -3.22 7.98 59.02
CA PHE A 711 -3.07 9.22 58.26
C PHE A 711 -3.62 10.43 59.02
N GLN A 712 -4.81 10.30 59.62
CA GLN A 712 -5.40 11.35 60.47
C GLN A 712 -4.54 11.63 61.71
N GLU A 713 -4.03 10.60 62.39
CA GLU A 713 -3.13 10.76 63.53
C GLU A 713 -1.83 11.46 63.14
N THR A 714 -1.22 11.07 62.01
CA THR A 714 0.01 11.70 61.49
C THR A 714 -0.21 13.18 61.17
N ILE A 715 -1.35 13.52 60.56
CA ILE A 715 -1.74 14.92 60.29
C ILE A 715 -1.93 15.69 61.61
N GLN A 716 -2.67 15.12 62.56
CA GLN A 716 -2.97 15.78 63.83
C GLN A 716 -1.69 16.03 64.65
N ASN A 717 -0.77 15.07 64.66
CA ASN A 717 0.53 15.21 65.32
C ASN A 717 1.39 16.29 64.66
N ALA A 718 1.45 16.32 63.33
CA ALA A 718 2.17 17.36 62.60
C ALA A 718 1.59 18.75 62.85
N GLU A 719 0.26 18.87 62.90
CA GLU A 719 -0.45 20.13 63.14
C GLU A 719 -0.31 20.65 64.57
N SER A 720 -0.22 19.75 65.55
CA SER A 720 -0.03 20.12 66.97
C SER A 720 1.31 20.83 67.23
N GLY A 721 2.31 20.61 66.37
CA GLY A 721 3.65 21.20 66.46
C GLY A 721 3.88 22.45 65.62
N MET A 722 2.89 22.94 64.86
CA MET A 722 3.04 24.07 63.92
C MET A 722 2.55 25.41 64.50
N SER A 723 3.23 26.50 64.13
CA SER A 723 2.79 27.87 64.41
C SER A 723 1.56 28.26 63.58
N ALA A 724 0.85 29.31 64.01
CA ALA A 724 -0.36 29.79 63.32
C ALA A 724 -0.11 30.34 61.90
N ILE A 725 1.15 30.61 61.54
CA ILE A 725 1.59 31.03 60.20
C ILE A 725 1.85 29.79 59.34
N GLU A 726 2.55 28.79 59.87
CA GLU A 726 2.82 27.49 59.21
C GLU A 726 1.52 26.74 58.89
N LEU A 727 0.54 26.76 59.79
CA LEU A 727 -0.80 26.19 59.57
C LEU A 727 -1.59 26.90 58.46
N ARG A 728 -1.29 28.17 58.15
CA ARG A 728 -1.92 28.89 57.03
C ARG A 728 -1.18 28.64 55.72
N SER A 729 0.16 28.54 55.74
CA SER A 729 0.97 28.25 54.56
C SER A 729 0.88 26.79 54.12
N SER A 730 0.58 25.86 55.04
CA SER A 730 0.34 24.44 54.72
C SER A 730 -1.04 24.15 54.14
N GLY A 731 -1.95 25.14 54.12
CA GLY A 731 -3.33 24.97 53.66
C GLY A 731 -4.29 24.34 54.68
N ALA A 732 -3.85 24.05 55.90
CA ALA A 732 -4.65 23.35 56.92
C ALA A 732 -5.82 24.19 57.51
N LYS A 733 -5.77 25.53 57.40
CA LYS A 733 -6.84 26.42 57.91
C LYS A 733 -7.84 26.84 56.83
N GLY A 734 -8.92 26.08 56.71
CA GLY A 734 -10.10 26.40 55.90
C GLY A 734 -10.55 25.16 55.14
N ARG A 735 -11.70 24.59 55.53
CA ARG A 735 -12.19 23.31 55.00
C ARG A 735 -12.46 23.39 53.48
N ASP A 736 -11.51 22.92 52.69
CA ASP A 736 -11.78 22.12 51.50
C ASP A 736 -11.03 20.80 51.70
N ALA A 737 -11.76 19.70 51.91
CA ALA A 737 -11.22 18.36 52.18
C ALA A 737 -10.41 17.75 50.99
N GLY A 738 -10.06 18.55 49.98
CA GLY A 738 -9.38 18.13 48.76
C GLY A 738 -7.92 18.55 48.64
N LYS A 739 -7.34 19.27 49.60
CA LYS A 739 -5.93 19.73 49.55
C LYS A 739 -5.23 19.56 50.90
N LEU A 740 -5.09 18.30 51.32
CA LEU A 740 -4.06 17.96 52.31
C LEU A 740 -2.69 18.07 51.63
N PRO A 741 -1.60 18.27 52.38
CA PRO A 741 -0.29 18.51 51.78
C PRO A 741 0.42 17.23 51.31
N VAL A 742 -0.01 16.06 51.76
CA VAL A 742 0.60 14.76 51.45
C VAL A 742 -0.50 13.70 51.32
N ALA A 743 -0.33 12.75 50.40
CA ALA A 743 -1.29 11.67 50.19
C ALA A 743 -1.23 10.57 51.27
N PRO A 744 -2.36 9.92 51.62
CA PRO A 744 -2.38 8.74 52.49
C PRO A 744 -1.46 7.60 52.03
N GLY A 745 -1.22 7.50 50.71
CA GLY A 745 -0.30 6.52 50.12
C GLY A 745 1.16 6.69 50.56
N VAL A 746 1.60 7.93 50.84
CA VAL A 746 2.96 8.20 51.34
C VAL A 746 3.12 7.68 52.77
N VAL A 747 2.11 7.89 53.61
CA VAL A 747 2.05 7.36 54.99
C VAL A 747 2.00 5.84 54.98
N CYS A 748 1.21 5.27 54.07
CA CYS A 748 1.12 3.83 53.89
C CYS A 748 2.48 3.21 53.53
N LEU A 749 3.21 3.80 52.57
CA LEU A 749 4.55 3.35 52.20
C LEU A 749 5.51 3.46 53.41
N ALA A 750 5.59 4.63 54.05
CA ALA A 750 6.49 4.85 55.18
C ALA A 750 6.26 3.86 56.35
N SER A 751 5.00 3.61 56.72
CA SER A 751 4.64 2.69 57.82
C SER A 751 4.93 1.22 57.54
N TYR A 752 4.92 0.82 56.25
CA TYR A 752 5.19 -0.55 55.82
C TYR A 752 6.69 -0.85 55.75
N TYR A 753 7.53 0.19 55.63
CA TYR A 753 8.97 0.03 55.51
C TYR A 753 9.60 -0.51 56.81
N GLY A 754 10.25 -1.68 56.72
CA GLY A 754 10.89 -2.36 57.86
C GLY A 754 9.94 -3.20 58.74
N SER A 755 8.72 -3.51 58.28
CA SER A 755 7.73 -4.27 59.07
C SER A 755 7.89 -5.81 59.08
N GLY A 756 8.91 -6.36 58.40
CA GLY A 756 9.33 -7.77 58.52
C GLY A 756 8.24 -8.82 58.33
N VAL A 757 8.03 -9.31 57.10
CA VAL A 757 7.33 -10.58 56.86
C VAL A 757 8.22 -11.48 56.01
N ASP A 758 8.88 -12.41 56.71
CA ASP A 758 9.58 -13.63 56.27
C ASP A 758 10.01 -13.78 54.81
N HIS A 759 11.31 -13.65 54.56
CA HIS A 759 11.99 -14.56 53.63
C HIS A 759 13.31 -15.07 54.23
N ALA A 760 13.42 -16.39 54.22
CA ALA A 760 14.59 -17.15 54.62
C ALA A 760 15.89 -16.57 54.06
N GLY A 761 16.94 -16.65 54.89
CA GLY A 761 18.20 -15.95 54.74
C GLY A 761 18.76 -15.89 53.32
N GLN A 762 18.82 -14.66 52.80
CA GLN A 762 19.88 -14.16 51.93
C GLN A 762 19.87 -12.64 52.07
N SER A 763 20.89 -12.12 52.76
CA SER A 763 21.16 -10.71 52.93
C SER A 763 21.52 -10.06 51.59
N ASN A 764 20.55 -9.36 50.98
CA ASN A 764 20.77 -8.33 49.96
C ASN A 764 19.96 -7.08 50.35
N GLY A 765 20.26 -6.52 51.52
CA GLY A 765 19.49 -5.44 52.16
C GLY A 765 20.00 -4.02 51.87
N HIS A 766 20.22 -3.64 50.61
CA HIS A 766 20.62 -2.26 50.26
C HIS A 766 19.85 -1.63 49.09
N SER A 767 18.98 -2.37 48.37
CA SER A 767 18.36 -1.86 47.13
C SER A 767 17.00 -1.16 47.31
N GLU A 768 16.23 -1.51 48.36
CA GLU A 768 14.90 -0.93 48.64
C GLU A 768 15.03 0.46 49.29
N ASP A 769 16.13 0.69 50.03
CA ASP A 769 16.44 1.94 50.74
C ASP A 769 16.50 3.13 49.77
N ASP A 770 17.11 2.93 48.60
CA ASP A 770 17.33 3.99 47.62
C ASP A 770 16.01 4.41 46.93
N PHE A 771 15.02 3.52 46.78
CA PHE A 771 13.71 3.87 46.21
C PHE A 771 12.92 4.79 47.16
N LEU A 772 12.77 4.39 48.44
CA LEU A 772 11.98 5.15 49.40
C LEU A 772 12.62 6.53 49.66
N VAL A 773 13.96 6.58 49.75
CA VAL A 773 14.70 7.84 49.90
C VAL A 773 14.48 8.75 48.68
N LEU A 774 14.60 8.22 47.46
CA LEU A 774 14.39 8.99 46.22
C LEU A 774 12.95 9.51 46.09
N TYR A 775 11.96 8.66 46.38
CA TYR A 775 10.54 9.01 46.34
C TYR A 775 10.20 10.10 47.36
N MET A 776 10.56 9.90 48.63
CA MET A 776 10.30 10.87 49.70
C MET A 776 11.01 12.21 49.47
N THR A 777 12.23 12.19 48.90
CA THR A 777 12.94 13.42 48.51
C THR A 777 12.19 14.19 47.44
N LYS A 778 11.67 13.51 46.41
CA LYS A 778 10.91 14.19 45.35
C LYS A 778 9.53 14.67 45.80
N VAL A 779 8.86 13.92 46.68
CA VAL A 779 7.62 14.37 47.32
C VAL A 779 7.89 15.61 48.19
N PHE A 780 8.97 15.61 48.97
CA PHE A 780 9.40 16.78 49.76
C PHE A 780 9.69 18.02 48.87
N ARG A 781 10.32 17.83 47.70
CA ARG A 781 10.53 18.90 46.70
C ARG A 781 9.22 19.47 46.16
N LEU A 782 8.15 18.69 46.12
CA LEU A 782 6.83 19.16 45.70
C LEU A 782 6.12 19.92 46.84
N THR A 783 6.33 19.49 48.08
CA THR A 783 5.60 19.94 49.27
C THR A 783 6.44 20.88 50.15
N GLN A 784 7.31 21.70 49.53
CA GLN A 784 8.33 22.57 50.18
C GLN A 784 7.84 23.43 51.35
N SER A 785 6.52 23.61 51.52
CA SER A 785 5.88 24.34 52.62
C SER A 785 5.45 23.48 53.82
N CYS A 786 5.69 22.15 53.82
CA CYS A 786 5.07 21.18 54.74
C CYS A 786 6.08 20.27 55.46
N VAL A 787 7.18 20.85 55.96
CA VAL A 787 8.29 20.14 56.63
C VAL A 787 7.81 19.30 57.82
N SER A 788 6.91 19.83 58.66
CA SER A 788 6.40 19.14 59.85
C SER A 788 5.65 17.84 59.53
N TYR A 789 4.91 17.81 58.42
CA TYR A 789 4.22 16.59 57.97
C TYR A 789 5.23 15.50 57.56
N MET A 790 6.28 15.88 56.82
CA MET A 790 7.30 14.92 56.36
C MET A 790 8.15 14.39 57.51
N ILE A 791 8.38 15.18 58.56
CA ILE A 791 9.05 14.73 59.79
C ILE A 791 8.21 13.66 60.51
N GLU A 792 6.91 13.87 60.70
CA GLU A 792 6.04 12.85 61.32
C GLU A 792 5.97 11.58 60.47
N ILE A 793 5.95 11.70 59.15
CA ILE A 793 5.97 10.53 58.25
C ILE A 793 7.29 9.75 58.37
N ILE A 794 8.43 10.42 58.49
CA ILE A 794 9.74 9.77 58.70
C ILE A 794 9.78 8.98 60.01
N LYS A 795 9.08 9.43 61.06
CA LYS A 795 9.00 8.69 62.33
C LYS A 795 8.31 7.34 62.20
N LEU A 796 7.47 7.15 61.17
CA LEU A 796 6.77 5.89 60.90
C LEU A 796 7.69 4.82 60.30
N ILE A 797 8.85 5.20 59.76
CA ILE A 797 9.83 4.30 59.16
C ILE A 797 10.56 3.54 60.28
N LYS A 798 10.53 2.20 60.22
CA LYS A 798 11.16 1.34 61.24
C LYS A 798 12.66 1.13 61.05
N ASP A 799 13.16 1.29 59.82
CA ASP A 799 14.59 1.18 59.52
C ASP A 799 15.33 2.47 59.90
N GLU A 800 16.20 2.37 60.91
CA GLU A 800 16.95 3.52 61.44
C GLU A 800 17.98 4.09 60.43
N ASN A 801 18.52 3.30 59.50
CA ASN A 801 19.47 3.81 58.51
C ASN A 801 18.79 4.71 57.48
N VAL A 802 17.62 4.31 56.97
CA VAL A 802 16.82 5.10 56.03
C VAL A 802 16.26 6.36 56.71
N LYS A 803 15.82 6.22 57.96
CA LYS A 803 15.36 7.33 58.79
C LYS A 803 16.44 8.37 59.01
N ILE A 804 17.68 7.96 59.31
CA ILE A 804 18.83 8.89 59.44
C ILE A 804 19.12 9.59 58.11
N ARG A 805 19.16 8.88 56.97
CA ARG A 805 19.40 9.49 55.65
C ARG A 805 18.33 10.52 55.28
N LEU A 806 17.06 10.23 55.54
CA LEU A 806 15.95 11.16 55.28
C LEU A 806 15.95 12.35 56.25
N THR A 807 16.28 12.12 57.53
CA THR A 807 16.38 13.18 58.55
C THR A 807 17.52 14.15 58.20
N GLN A 808 18.69 13.64 57.82
CA GLN A 808 19.83 14.45 57.35
C GLN A 808 19.52 15.27 56.08
N MET A 809 18.59 14.82 55.24
CA MET A 809 18.14 15.56 54.05
C MET A 809 17.19 16.71 54.41
N ILE A 810 16.33 16.54 55.43
CA ILE A 810 15.30 17.51 55.82
C ILE A 810 15.82 18.53 56.85
N GLU A 811 16.75 18.16 57.74
CA GLU A 811 17.31 19.04 58.79
C GLU A 811 17.79 20.42 58.26
N PRO A 812 18.48 20.52 57.10
CA PRO A 812 18.91 21.81 56.55
C PRO A 812 17.76 22.77 56.20
N TYR A 813 16.57 22.25 55.88
CA TYR A 813 15.37 23.03 55.55
C TYR A 813 14.62 23.49 56.79
N ARG A 814 14.67 22.71 57.88
CA ARG A 814 14.08 23.02 59.18
C ARG A 814 14.71 24.27 59.82
N GLU A 815 16.01 24.49 59.57
CA GLU A 815 16.77 25.56 60.22
C GLU A 815 16.93 26.83 59.35
N ASN A 816 16.94 26.75 58.01
CA ASN A 816 17.36 27.89 57.16
C ASN A 816 16.46 28.24 55.95
N GLY A 817 15.40 27.49 55.64
CA GLY A 817 14.45 27.86 54.57
C GLY A 817 15.06 28.08 53.17
N MET A 818 16.07 27.28 52.77
CA MET A 818 16.80 27.43 51.49
C MET A 818 16.33 26.48 50.38
N ASP A 819 16.59 26.85 49.12
CA ASP A 819 16.18 26.14 47.89
C ASP A 819 17.09 24.94 47.54
N ILE A 820 16.49 23.90 46.94
CA ILE A 820 17.04 22.54 46.73
C ILE A 820 18.21 22.50 45.73
N ASP A 821 18.35 23.51 44.89
CA ASP A 821 19.42 23.58 43.88
C ASP A 821 20.83 23.84 44.48
N MET A 822 20.93 24.18 45.77
CA MET A 822 22.21 24.40 46.44
C MET A 822 22.85 23.12 47.04
N ILE A 823 22.19 21.97 46.98
CA ILE A 823 22.67 20.70 47.56
C ILE A 823 22.83 19.59 46.49
N LEU A 824 23.57 19.89 45.42
CA LEU A 824 24.19 18.85 44.57
C LEU A 824 25.67 19.21 44.35
N PRO A 825 26.61 18.24 44.38
CA PRO A 825 28.03 18.53 44.23
C PRO A 825 28.32 19.10 42.83
N ALA A 826 29.20 20.09 42.82
CA ALA A 826 29.62 20.88 41.68
C ALA A 826 29.88 20.05 40.40
N LYS A 827 29.27 20.48 39.30
CA LYS A 827 29.69 20.14 37.92
C LYS A 827 31.21 20.36 37.80
N LYS A 828 31.95 19.31 37.43
CA LYS A 828 33.30 19.42 36.84
C LYS A 828 33.23 20.34 35.62
N LYS A 829 33.68 21.59 35.76
CA LYS A 829 33.96 22.48 34.64
C LYS A 829 35.41 22.30 34.20
N SER A 830 35.56 22.04 32.91
CA SER A 830 36.78 22.11 32.12
C SER A 830 37.55 23.42 32.34
N LYS A 831 38.88 23.32 32.45
CA LYS A 831 39.79 24.44 32.19
C LYS A 831 40.80 24.03 31.12
N THR A 832 40.67 24.66 29.96
CA THR A 832 41.71 24.84 28.95
C THR A 832 42.72 25.89 29.43
N SER A 833 44.02 25.63 29.28
CA SER A 833 44.97 26.45 28.49
C SER A 833 46.42 26.34 29.00
N HIS A 834 47.32 25.97 28.08
CA HIS A 834 48.72 26.36 27.90
C HIS A 834 49.54 26.93 29.07
N ALA A 835 50.69 26.31 29.33
CA ALA A 835 52.01 26.95 29.20
C ALA A 835 53.14 25.91 29.30
N SER A 836 54.06 26.01 28.34
CA SER A 836 55.36 25.33 28.18
C SER A 836 56.42 25.80 29.19
N VAL A 837 57.42 24.94 29.48
CA VAL A 837 58.88 25.18 29.26
C VAL A 837 59.75 24.20 30.10
N SER A 838 60.58 23.40 29.38
CA SER A 838 61.96 22.88 29.65
C SER A 838 62.34 22.32 31.02
N ASN A 839 63.27 21.40 31.26
CA ASN A 839 64.31 20.58 30.59
C ASN A 839 64.81 19.65 31.74
N THR A 840 65.28 18.40 31.60
CA THR A 840 66.62 17.97 31.16
C THR A 840 66.76 16.44 31.38
N THR A 841 67.46 15.77 30.45
CA THR A 841 68.43 14.62 30.60
C THR A 841 67.97 13.30 31.23
N SER A 842 68.41 12.10 30.83
CA SER A 842 69.06 11.48 29.67
C SER A 842 69.24 9.99 30.06
N ASP A 843 69.39 9.14 29.04
CA ASP A 843 70.08 7.83 29.05
C ASP A 843 69.29 6.52 29.29
N GLY A 844 69.43 5.62 28.30
CA GLY A 844 69.64 4.18 28.53
C GLY A 844 68.56 3.20 28.04
N LEU A 845 68.65 2.77 26.77
CA LEU A 845 68.21 1.44 26.28
C LEU A 845 69.33 0.41 26.53
N PRO A 846 69.16 -0.91 26.27
CA PRO A 846 67.98 -1.80 26.19
C PRO A 846 68.16 -3.10 27.04
N ASP A 847 67.13 -3.97 27.10
CA ASP A 847 67.20 -5.41 26.74
C ASP A 847 66.18 -6.35 27.45
N VAL A 848 65.62 -7.23 26.63
CA VAL A 848 65.28 -8.65 26.82
C VAL A 848 64.10 -9.11 27.70
N MET A 849 63.38 -10.03 27.04
CA MET A 849 62.32 -10.96 27.40
C MET A 849 62.34 -11.58 28.82
N ASP A 850 61.13 -11.96 29.24
CA ASP A 850 60.69 -13.33 29.55
C ASP A 850 60.09 -13.61 30.94
N THR A 851 58.87 -14.18 30.88
CA THR A 851 58.30 -15.20 31.81
C THR A 851 58.00 -14.78 33.25
N SER A 852 56.97 -15.25 33.95
CA SER A 852 55.96 -16.28 33.75
C SER A 852 54.90 -16.08 34.84
N ALA A 853 53.64 -16.40 34.54
CA ALA A 853 52.60 -16.62 35.55
C ALA A 853 52.05 -18.03 35.34
N ASN A 854 52.02 -18.82 36.42
CA ASN A 854 51.27 -20.07 36.50
C ASN A 854 51.06 -20.42 37.97
N VAL A 855 49.79 -20.47 38.42
CA VAL A 855 49.21 -21.53 39.28
C VAL A 855 47.68 -21.43 39.19
N ALA A 856 47.05 -22.46 38.62
CA ALA A 856 45.88 -23.21 39.15
C ALA A 856 44.90 -23.67 38.05
N GLU A 857 44.93 -24.97 37.74
CA GLU A 857 43.91 -25.72 37.01
C GLU A 857 42.80 -26.24 37.95
N ASN A 858 41.56 -26.31 37.45
CA ASN A 858 40.70 -27.53 37.47
C ASN A 858 39.30 -27.29 36.83
N VAL A 859 39.22 -27.46 35.49
CA VAL A 859 38.35 -28.36 34.65
C VAL A 859 36.90 -28.73 35.12
N PRO A 860 35.88 -28.99 34.23
CA PRO A 860 35.60 -28.61 32.83
C PRO A 860 34.15 -28.11 32.53
N SER A 861 33.96 -27.28 31.51
CA SER A 861 32.85 -27.42 30.53
C SER A 861 33.12 -26.52 29.32
N GLU A 862 33.02 -27.14 28.14
CA GLU A 862 33.52 -26.64 26.86
C GLU A 862 32.61 -25.57 26.25
N ILE A 863 33.08 -24.32 26.20
CA ILE A 863 32.66 -23.30 25.23
C ILE A 863 33.95 -22.62 24.73
N ARG A 864 34.46 -23.05 23.58
CA ARG A 864 35.58 -22.39 22.91
C ARG A 864 35.07 -21.17 22.13
N SER A 865 35.53 -20.00 22.55
CA SER A 865 35.59 -18.77 21.74
C SER A 865 36.68 -18.88 20.65
N PRO A 866 36.51 -18.24 19.48
CA PRO A 866 37.46 -18.31 18.36
C PRO A 866 38.69 -17.39 18.56
N PRO A 867 39.83 -17.68 17.89
CA PRO A 867 41.08 -16.94 18.02
C PRO A 867 41.13 -15.63 17.18
N ASP A 868 42.06 -14.74 17.52
CA ASP A 868 42.32 -13.45 16.86
C ASP A 868 42.75 -13.58 15.38
N ILE A 869 41.99 -12.92 14.50
CA ILE A 869 42.03 -12.99 13.03
C ILE A 869 43.34 -12.43 12.42
N ALA A 870 44.01 -11.49 13.10
CA ALA A 870 45.25 -10.89 12.61
C ALA A 870 46.42 -11.88 12.54
N THR A 871 46.38 -12.95 13.35
CA THR A 871 47.39 -14.00 13.41
C THR A 871 47.23 -15.03 12.29
N GLU A 872 45.99 -15.37 11.90
CA GLU A 872 45.72 -16.32 10.80
C GLU A 872 46.16 -15.77 9.44
N VAL A 873 45.83 -14.52 9.11
CA VAL A 873 46.18 -13.91 7.81
C VAL A 873 47.70 -13.88 7.58
N LYS A 874 48.49 -13.66 8.63
CA LYS A 874 49.95 -13.65 8.55
C LYS A 874 50.54 -15.05 8.32
N VAL A 875 49.99 -16.07 9.00
CA VAL A 875 50.39 -17.47 8.81
C VAL A 875 50.03 -17.97 7.40
N HIS A 876 48.86 -17.59 6.87
CA HIS A 876 48.45 -17.94 5.52
C HIS A 876 49.34 -17.30 4.45
N HIS A 877 49.74 -16.03 4.64
CA HIS A 877 50.66 -15.32 3.75
C HIS A 877 52.07 -15.94 3.75
N ASP A 878 52.61 -16.25 4.94
CA ASP A 878 53.94 -16.88 5.09
C ASP A 878 53.97 -18.30 4.49
N LEU A 879 52.87 -19.07 4.62
CA LEU A 879 52.73 -20.41 4.03
C LEU A 879 52.69 -20.34 2.50
N LEU A 880 51.88 -19.45 1.91
CA LEU A 880 51.83 -19.21 0.47
C LEU A 880 53.20 -18.77 -0.07
N GLN A 881 53.88 -17.85 0.62
CA GLN A 881 55.20 -17.36 0.23
C GLN A 881 56.27 -18.46 0.28
N SER A 882 56.17 -19.41 1.23
CA SER A 882 57.05 -20.59 1.32
C SER A 882 56.78 -21.63 0.23
N LEU A 883 55.50 -21.85 -0.13
CA LEU A 883 55.10 -22.75 -1.22
C LEU A 883 55.54 -22.21 -2.60
N LEU A 884 55.41 -20.89 -2.82
CA LEU A 884 55.80 -20.20 -4.05
C LEU A 884 57.32 -20.21 -4.32
N GLN A 885 58.17 -20.33 -3.28
CA GLN A 885 59.63 -20.35 -3.45
C GLN A 885 60.15 -21.60 -4.17
N ASN A 886 59.47 -22.75 -4.07
CA ASN A 886 59.83 -23.99 -4.78
C ASN A 886 58.60 -24.90 -5.01
N PRO A 887 57.73 -24.61 -6.00
CA PRO A 887 56.46 -25.31 -6.21
C PRO A 887 56.63 -26.81 -6.42
N SER A 888 57.61 -27.22 -7.22
CA SER A 888 57.88 -28.61 -7.60
C SER A 888 58.46 -29.48 -6.47
N ARG A 889 58.95 -28.89 -5.37
CA ARG A 889 59.45 -29.64 -4.19
C ARG A 889 58.39 -29.77 -3.09
N ASN A 890 57.50 -28.78 -3.01
CA ASN A 890 56.55 -28.62 -1.90
C ASN A 890 55.14 -29.13 -2.25
N CYS A 891 54.74 -29.11 -3.52
CA CYS A 891 53.46 -29.66 -3.97
C CYS A 891 53.56 -31.18 -4.15
N LYS A 892 53.30 -31.96 -3.09
CA LYS A 892 53.27 -33.43 -3.13
C LYS A 892 51.83 -33.94 -3.05
N ILE A 893 51.51 -34.96 -3.84
CA ILE A 893 50.17 -35.56 -3.90
C ILE A 893 49.66 -36.07 -2.54
N GLY A 894 50.57 -36.45 -1.64
CA GLY A 894 50.22 -36.88 -0.28
C GLY A 894 49.63 -35.79 0.62
N HIS A 895 49.79 -34.49 0.29
CA HIS A 895 49.19 -33.40 1.06
C HIS A 895 47.75 -33.08 0.63
N VAL A 896 47.37 -33.52 -0.58
CA VAL A 896 46.08 -33.18 -1.21
C VAL A 896 44.88 -33.64 -0.36
N PRO A 897 44.84 -34.86 0.22
CA PRO A 897 43.72 -35.28 1.06
C PRO A 897 43.47 -34.37 2.28
N THR A 898 44.54 -33.91 2.94
CA THR A 898 44.43 -33.02 4.11
C THR A 898 43.96 -31.62 3.74
N LEU A 899 44.39 -31.10 2.59
CA LEU A 899 43.91 -29.81 2.07
C LEU A 899 42.44 -29.88 1.65
N ILE A 900 42.00 -31.01 1.07
CA ILE A 900 40.60 -31.25 0.70
C ILE A 900 39.69 -31.32 1.92
N GLU A 901 40.13 -31.98 3.00
CA GLU A 901 39.35 -32.06 4.25
C GLU A 901 39.16 -30.68 4.90
N ALA A 902 40.14 -29.79 4.76
CA ALA A 902 40.07 -28.42 5.27
C ALA A 902 39.26 -27.47 4.37
N TYR A 903 39.12 -27.78 3.09
CA TYR A 903 38.50 -26.92 2.09
C TYR A 903 36.97 -27.02 2.16
N LYS A 904 36.28 -25.91 2.46
CA LYS A 904 34.80 -25.88 2.48
C LYS A 904 34.18 -25.39 1.18
N ALA A 905 35.00 -25.12 0.16
CA ALA A 905 34.58 -24.61 -1.14
C ALA A 905 33.79 -23.29 -1.07
N THR A 906 34.09 -22.44 -0.10
CA THR A 906 33.42 -21.15 0.10
C THR A 906 34.29 -19.97 -0.31
N THR A 907 33.67 -18.79 -0.40
CA THR A 907 34.34 -17.51 -0.65
C THR A 907 35.02 -16.94 0.60
N GLY A 908 35.20 -17.74 1.65
CA GLY A 908 35.90 -17.34 2.87
C GLY A 908 37.41 -17.21 2.67
N ALA A 909 38.07 -16.33 3.44
CA ALA A 909 39.50 -16.04 3.28
C ALA A 909 40.40 -17.29 3.35
N SER A 910 40.09 -18.24 4.24
CA SER A 910 40.83 -19.51 4.37
C SER A 910 40.69 -20.41 3.15
N ASP A 911 39.49 -20.50 2.57
CA ASP A 911 39.21 -21.34 1.41
C ASP A 911 39.81 -20.74 0.14
N LEU A 912 39.80 -19.41 -0.02
CA LEU A 912 40.45 -18.75 -1.16
C LEU A 912 41.97 -19.01 -1.17
N VAL A 913 42.62 -19.02 0.00
CA VAL A 913 44.03 -19.41 0.13
C VAL A 913 44.24 -20.87 -0.26
N ILE A 914 43.36 -21.78 0.16
CA ILE A 914 43.45 -23.19 -0.22
C ILE A 914 43.25 -23.36 -1.73
N ARG A 915 42.35 -22.59 -2.36
CA ARG A 915 42.17 -22.58 -3.83
C ARG A 915 43.44 -22.12 -4.55
N GLU A 916 44.08 -21.05 -4.10
CA GLU A 916 45.37 -20.61 -4.68
C GLU A 916 46.45 -21.70 -4.56
N ILE A 917 46.47 -22.44 -3.45
CA ILE A 917 47.34 -23.61 -3.30
C ILE A 917 46.97 -24.70 -4.32
N PHE A 918 45.69 -24.98 -4.57
CA PHE A 918 45.27 -25.93 -5.60
C PHE A 918 45.70 -25.52 -7.01
N GLU A 919 45.61 -24.24 -7.36
CA GLU A 919 46.12 -23.72 -8.64
C GLU A 919 47.64 -23.94 -8.79
N LEU A 920 48.40 -23.79 -7.70
CA LEU A 920 49.84 -24.11 -7.70
C LEU A 920 50.11 -25.61 -7.93
N TYR A 921 49.28 -26.50 -7.38
CA TYR A 921 49.38 -27.95 -7.61
C TYR A 921 49.11 -28.31 -9.08
N GLU A 922 48.08 -27.72 -9.69
CA GLU A 922 47.77 -27.94 -11.11
C GLU A 922 48.86 -27.37 -12.02
N SER A 923 49.40 -26.18 -11.71
CA SER A 923 50.53 -25.59 -12.46
C SER A 923 51.82 -26.42 -12.36
N SER A 924 51.95 -27.22 -11.30
CA SER A 924 53.06 -28.16 -11.09
C SER A 924 52.84 -29.53 -11.75
N GLY A 925 51.73 -29.72 -12.48
CA GLY A 925 51.41 -30.94 -13.24
C GLY A 925 50.70 -32.03 -12.43
N ILE A 926 50.21 -31.73 -11.22
CA ILE A 926 49.39 -32.66 -10.42
C ILE A 926 47.92 -32.35 -10.69
N SER A 927 47.22 -33.25 -11.38
CA SER A 927 45.77 -33.11 -11.61
C SER A 927 44.98 -33.31 -10.32
N LEU A 928 44.06 -32.40 -10.03
CA LEU A 928 43.13 -32.46 -8.90
C LEU A 928 41.72 -32.91 -9.32
N SER A 929 41.48 -33.28 -10.58
CA SER A 929 40.15 -33.63 -11.11
C SER A 929 39.44 -34.72 -10.28
N SER A 930 40.10 -35.86 -10.10
CA SER A 930 39.57 -37.00 -9.32
C SER A 930 39.38 -36.68 -7.83
N ASN A 931 40.15 -35.72 -7.33
CA ASN A 931 40.10 -35.27 -5.94
C ASN A 931 38.92 -34.33 -5.69
N LEU A 932 38.60 -33.46 -6.64
CA LEU A 932 37.43 -32.57 -6.60
C LEU A 932 36.12 -33.38 -6.61
N LEU A 933 36.06 -34.47 -7.38
CA LEU A 933 34.87 -35.33 -7.43
C LEU A 933 34.58 -36.03 -6.09
N ASN A 934 35.64 -36.33 -5.32
CA ASN A 934 35.58 -36.98 -4.01
C ASN A 934 35.66 -35.98 -2.83
N TRP A 935 35.37 -34.69 -3.05
CA TRP A 935 35.51 -33.63 -2.04
C TRP A 935 34.68 -33.86 -0.77
N SER A 936 33.51 -34.50 -0.88
CA SER A 936 32.65 -34.79 0.26
C SER A 936 33.13 -36.02 1.04
N PRO A 937 32.94 -36.08 2.38
CA PRO A 937 33.21 -37.29 3.19
C PRO A 937 32.47 -38.56 2.70
N THR A 938 31.37 -38.36 1.97
CA THR A 938 30.53 -39.39 1.35
C THR A 938 30.96 -39.80 -0.06
N GLY A 939 32.07 -39.26 -0.58
CA GLY A 939 32.68 -39.64 -1.86
C GLY A 939 32.07 -39.01 -3.12
N SER A 940 31.14 -38.05 -2.99
CA SER A 940 30.59 -37.30 -4.13
C SER A 940 30.47 -35.82 -3.81
N TRP A 941 31.07 -34.95 -4.63
CA TRP A 941 30.99 -33.50 -4.48
C TRP A 941 29.54 -32.97 -4.36
N MET A 942 28.58 -33.61 -5.06
CA MET A 942 27.16 -33.24 -5.01
C MET A 942 26.51 -33.45 -3.64
N SER A 943 27.02 -34.39 -2.85
CA SER A 943 26.48 -34.72 -1.53
C SER A 943 27.02 -33.80 -0.42
N GLY A 944 28.14 -33.13 -0.65
CA GLY A 944 28.73 -32.15 0.27
C GLY A 944 28.14 -30.74 0.15
N LEU A 945 27.33 -30.47 -0.88
CA LEU A 945 26.72 -29.16 -1.10
C LEU A 945 25.47 -28.97 -0.21
N ASP A 946 25.51 -27.94 0.63
CA ASP A 946 24.40 -27.48 1.45
C ASP A 946 23.42 -26.67 0.59
N GLY A 947 22.17 -27.13 0.52
CA GLY A 947 21.13 -26.50 -0.30
C GLY A 947 20.76 -25.07 0.12
N ALA A 948 20.84 -24.74 1.42
CA ALA A 948 20.54 -23.39 1.91
C ALA A 948 21.68 -22.42 1.59
N LEU A 949 22.94 -22.85 1.74
CA LEU A 949 24.10 -22.07 1.33
C LEU A 949 24.12 -21.90 -0.20
N MET A 950 23.72 -22.91 -0.97
CA MET A 950 23.63 -22.80 -2.44
C MET A 950 22.52 -21.84 -2.88
N ASP A 951 21.31 -21.92 -2.31
CA ASP A 951 20.23 -20.97 -2.63
C ASP A 951 20.64 -19.52 -2.31
N LYS A 952 21.35 -19.32 -1.18
CA LYS A 952 21.94 -18.03 -0.83
C LYS A 952 22.97 -17.58 -1.87
N SER A 953 23.84 -18.49 -2.32
CA SER A 953 24.90 -18.22 -3.33
C SER A 953 24.31 -17.85 -4.69
N ILE A 954 23.23 -18.51 -5.12
CA ILE A 954 22.50 -18.18 -6.36
C ILE A 954 21.86 -16.78 -6.25
N ARG A 955 21.17 -16.47 -5.14
CA ARG A 955 20.45 -15.19 -4.98
C ARG A 955 21.38 -13.99 -4.77
N HIS A 956 22.52 -14.19 -4.12
CA HIS A 956 23.48 -13.12 -3.79
C HIS A 956 24.77 -13.18 -4.63
N PHE A 957 24.75 -13.93 -5.75
CA PHE A 957 25.89 -14.09 -6.64
C PHE A 957 26.60 -12.76 -6.95
N ASN A 958 27.91 -12.74 -6.76
CA ASN A 958 28.74 -11.57 -7.01
C ASN A 958 29.32 -11.61 -8.42
N VAL A 959 28.79 -10.75 -9.30
CA VAL A 959 29.17 -10.67 -10.72
C VAL A 959 30.60 -10.21 -10.98
N THR A 960 31.27 -9.57 -10.01
CA THR A 960 32.68 -9.16 -10.15
C THR A 960 33.66 -10.26 -9.79
N ASN A 961 33.22 -11.33 -9.12
CA ASN A 961 34.07 -12.35 -8.49
C ASN A 961 35.12 -11.79 -7.51
N VAL A 962 34.95 -10.56 -7.02
CA VAL A 962 35.84 -9.95 -6.02
C VAL A 962 35.18 -10.03 -4.65
N TYR A 963 35.79 -10.75 -3.72
CA TYR A 963 35.29 -10.93 -2.37
C TYR A 963 36.13 -10.12 -1.39
N SER A 964 35.44 -9.39 -0.50
CA SER A 964 36.06 -8.55 0.53
C SER A 964 35.78 -9.09 1.93
N ASP A 965 36.63 -8.74 2.89
CA ASP A 965 36.47 -9.17 4.27
C ASP A 965 35.21 -8.54 4.89
N GLY A 966 34.25 -9.38 5.27
CA GLY A 966 32.90 -8.98 5.69
C GLY A 966 31.76 -9.32 4.72
N ASP A 967 32.06 -9.81 3.51
CA ASP A 967 31.05 -10.32 2.60
C ASP A 967 30.40 -11.62 3.12
N ALA A 968 29.15 -11.83 2.72
CA ALA A 968 28.43 -13.03 3.09
C ALA A 968 29.12 -14.27 2.52
N VAL A 969 29.45 -15.25 3.37
CA VAL A 969 29.99 -16.55 2.91
C VAL A 969 29.02 -17.20 1.90
N MET A 970 29.55 -17.51 0.72
CA MET A 970 28.89 -18.17 -0.41
C MET A 970 29.77 -19.30 -0.94
N TYR A 971 29.24 -20.18 -1.80
CA TYR A 971 30.07 -21.15 -2.53
C TYR A 971 30.95 -20.46 -3.57
N ASP A 972 32.18 -20.96 -3.73
CA ASP A 972 33.10 -20.49 -4.77
C ASP A 972 32.60 -20.94 -6.16
N PRO A 973 32.32 -20.00 -7.10
CA PRO A 973 31.94 -20.32 -8.47
C PRO A 973 32.90 -21.24 -9.19
N LEU A 974 34.21 -21.07 -8.99
CA LEU A 974 35.23 -21.86 -9.67
C LEU A 974 35.19 -23.32 -9.22
N PHE A 975 35.03 -23.57 -7.92
CA PHE A 975 34.94 -24.94 -7.42
C PHE A 975 33.75 -25.71 -8.02
N VAL A 976 32.55 -25.13 -7.97
CA VAL A 976 31.34 -25.82 -8.44
C VAL A 976 31.41 -26.07 -9.95
N LEU A 977 31.88 -25.08 -10.71
CA LEU A 977 32.05 -25.24 -12.15
C LEU A 977 33.13 -26.25 -12.52
N SER A 978 34.29 -26.22 -11.83
CA SER A 978 35.37 -27.17 -12.07
C SER A 978 34.99 -28.59 -11.67
N ALA A 979 34.22 -28.78 -10.59
CA ALA A 979 33.70 -30.10 -10.22
C ALA A 979 32.71 -30.63 -11.27
N MET A 980 31.84 -29.76 -11.81
CA MET A 980 30.94 -30.12 -12.92
C MET A 980 31.72 -30.44 -14.20
N ALA A 981 32.72 -29.64 -14.56
CA ALA A 981 33.54 -29.84 -15.75
C ALA A 981 34.40 -31.10 -15.65
N ALA A 982 35.06 -31.34 -14.52
CA ALA A 982 35.85 -32.55 -14.26
C ALA A 982 34.97 -33.81 -14.35
N GLN A 983 33.73 -33.73 -13.85
CA GLN A 983 32.79 -34.85 -13.96
C GLN A 983 32.44 -35.13 -15.44
N VAL A 984 32.23 -34.09 -16.25
CA VAL A 984 31.94 -34.18 -17.69
C VAL A 984 33.13 -34.78 -18.47
N GLU A 985 34.37 -34.47 -18.08
CA GLU A 985 35.59 -35.03 -18.69
C GLU A 985 35.80 -36.52 -18.36
N GLU A 986 35.52 -36.95 -17.12
CA GLU A 986 35.65 -38.36 -16.72
C GLU A 986 34.49 -39.25 -17.24
N GLY A 987 33.32 -38.67 -17.56
CA GLY A 987 32.17 -39.38 -18.14
C GLY A 987 30.86 -38.58 -18.10
N PRO A 988 29.70 -39.15 -18.48
CA PRO A 988 28.43 -38.46 -18.32
C PRO A 988 28.13 -38.22 -16.83
N LEU A 989 27.64 -37.02 -16.50
CA LEU A 989 27.22 -36.66 -15.13
C LEU A 989 26.29 -37.74 -14.54
N THR A 990 26.70 -38.30 -13.40
CA THR A 990 25.90 -39.27 -12.65
C THR A 990 24.88 -38.52 -11.77
N GLU A 991 23.74 -39.15 -11.43
CA GLU A 991 22.68 -38.54 -10.62
C GLU A 991 22.17 -37.16 -11.13
N LEU A 992 21.88 -37.04 -12.43
CA LEU A 992 21.48 -35.79 -13.10
C LEU A 992 20.38 -34.98 -12.42
N ARG A 993 19.43 -35.66 -11.75
CA ARG A 993 18.37 -35.00 -10.96
C ARG A 993 18.96 -34.26 -9.75
N ARG A 994 19.98 -34.83 -9.10
CA ARG A 994 20.65 -34.27 -7.92
C ARG A 994 21.41 -32.99 -8.25
N VAL A 995 21.98 -32.87 -9.45
CA VAL A 995 22.65 -31.64 -9.95
C VAL A 995 21.71 -30.43 -9.90
N VAL A 996 20.40 -30.65 -10.10
CA VAL A 996 19.38 -29.61 -9.98
C VAL A 996 18.90 -29.45 -8.54
N GLU A 997 18.69 -30.54 -7.81
CA GLU A 997 18.23 -30.52 -6.40
C GLU A 997 19.22 -29.84 -5.46
N CYS A 998 20.53 -30.03 -5.66
CA CYS A 998 21.57 -29.36 -4.88
C CYS A 998 21.83 -27.91 -5.34
N GLY A 999 21.21 -27.46 -6.43
CA GLY A 999 21.33 -26.11 -6.96
C GLY A 999 22.56 -25.86 -7.86
N ALA A 1000 23.42 -26.86 -8.10
CA ALA A 1000 24.63 -26.69 -8.91
C ALA A 1000 24.34 -26.21 -10.35
N ALA A 1001 23.32 -26.79 -11.01
CA ALA A 1001 22.90 -26.32 -12.34
C ALA A 1001 22.42 -24.86 -12.34
N GLY A 1002 21.67 -24.46 -11.31
CA GLY A 1002 21.20 -23.07 -11.15
C GLY A 1002 22.35 -22.10 -10.89
N PHE A 1003 23.36 -22.53 -10.13
CA PHE A 1003 24.56 -21.75 -9.87
C PHE A 1003 25.43 -21.59 -11.12
N ALA A 1004 25.60 -22.66 -11.91
CA ALA A 1004 26.27 -22.58 -13.21
C ALA A 1004 25.58 -21.61 -14.18
N VAL A 1005 24.24 -21.58 -14.19
CA VAL A 1005 23.47 -20.57 -14.96
C VAL A 1005 23.76 -19.15 -14.46
N MET A 1006 23.88 -18.94 -13.15
CA MET A 1006 24.25 -17.63 -12.59
C MET A 1006 25.66 -17.20 -13.02
N CYS A 1007 26.61 -18.12 -13.15
CA CYS A 1007 27.97 -17.80 -13.61
C CYS A 1007 28.01 -17.18 -15.02
N LEU A 1008 27.00 -17.42 -15.87
CA LEU A 1008 26.87 -16.76 -17.19
C LEU A 1008 26.64 -15.24 -17.11
N CYS A 1009 26.27 -14.70 -15.94
CA CYS A 1009 26.13 -13.25 -15.71
C CYS A 1009 27.38 -12.59 -15.13
N SER A 1010 28.46 -13.36 -14.89
CA SER A 1010 29.74 -12.83 -14.42
C SER A 1010 30.36 -11.85 -15.43
N LEU A 1011 31.12 -10.88 -14.93
CA LEU A 1011 31.93 -9.98 -15.75
C LEU A 1011 33.18 -10.68 -16.31
N ASP A 1012 33.67 -11.72 -15.65
CA ASP A 1012 34.79 -12.53 -16.11
C ASP A 1012 34.37 -13.47 -17.26
N GLU A 1013 35.03 -13.32 -18.41
CA GLU A 1013 34.75 -14.13 -19.61
C GLU A 1013 35.15 -15.59 -19.44
N SER A 1014 36.26 -15.86 -18.74
CA SER A 1014 36.73 -17.23 -18.51
C SER A 1014 35.71 -18.03 -17.69
N LEU A 1015 35.17 -17.42 -16.63
CA LEU A 1015 34.12 -18.05 -15.83
C LEU A 1015 32.85 -18.35 -16.65
N ARG A 1016 32.48 -17.45 -17.57
CA ARG A 1016 31.32 -17.67 -18.47
C ARG A 1016 31.57 -18.85 -19.42
N GLN A 1017 32.77 -18.99 -19.96
CA GLN A 1017 33.14 -20.10 -20.84
C GLN A 1017 33.09 -21.45 -20.10
N ILE A 1018 33.65 -21.54 -18.90
CA ILE A 1018 33.61 -22.77 -18.08
C ILE A 1018 32.15 -23.11 -17.72
N ALA A 1019 31.34 -22.12 -17.36
CA ALA A 1019 29.92 -22.32 -17.10
C ALA A 1019 29.16 -22.83 -18.33
N GLY A 1020 29.44 -22.28 -19.51
CA GLY A 1020 28.89 -22.75 -20.78
C GLY A 1020 29.27 -24.20 -21.08
N TYR A 1021 30.54 -24.56 -20.89
CA TYR A 1021 31.03 -25.93 -21.06
C TYR A 1021 30.34 -26.91 -20.10
N ALA A 1022 30.30 -26.59 -18.80
CA ALA A 1022 29.65 -27.41 -17.78
C ALA A 1022 28.14 -27.60 -18.06
N LEU A 1023 27.44 -26.54 -18.49
CA LEU A 1023 26.02 -26.62 -18.85
C LEU A 1023 25.78 -27.40 -20.14
N SER A 1024 26.67 -27.32 -21.13
CA SER A 1024 26.59 -28.13 -22.35
C SER A 1024 26.73 -29.62 -22.03
N GLY A 1025 27.75 -29.99 -21.24
CA GLY A 1025 27.95 -31.36 -20.78
C GLY A 1025 26.76 -31.88 -19.96
N PHE A 1026 26.18 -31.06 -19.09
CA PHE A 1026 24.95 -31.41 -18.39
C PHE A 1026 23.75 -31.62 -19.33
N ARG A 1027 23.59 -30.75 -20.34
CA ARG A 1027 22.51 -30.85 -21.33
C ARG A 1027 22.64 -32.10 -22.21
N GLU A 1028 23.84 -32.49 -22.58
CA GLU A 1028 24.13 -33.72 -23.33
C GLU A 1028 23.83 -34.96 -22.47
N ALA A 1029 24.27 -34.97 -21.21
CA ALA A 1029 24.01 -36.08 -20.30
C ALA A 1029 22.50 -36.32 -20.06
N LEU A 1030 21.67 -35.28 -20.17
CA LEU A 1030 20.20 -35.41 -20.08
C LEU A 1030 19.56 -36.18 -21.24
N GLU A 1031 20.23 -36.36 -22.39
CA GLU A 1031 19.64 -37.04 -23.56
C GLU A 1031 19.26 -38.50 -23.27
N GLY A 1032 20.04 -39.20 -22.46
CA GLY A 1032 19.79 -40.58 -22.03
C GLY A 1032 19.19 -40.75 -20.62
N ALA A 1033 18.75 -39.66 -19.97
CA ALA A 1033 18.25 -39.69 -18.59
C ALA A 1033 16.81 -40.23 -18.47
N SER A 1034 16.52 -40.97 -17.38
CA SER A 1034 15.25 -41.70 -17.19
C SER A 1034 14.42 -41.27 -15.96
N PHE A 1035 14.37 -39.97 -15.64
CA PHE A 1035 13.47 -39.42 -14.61
C PHE A 1035 12.33 -38.58 -15.22
N LYS A 1036 11.23 -38.39 -14.47
CA LYS A 1036 9.95 -37.90 -15.02
C LYS A 1036 10.04 -36.46 -15.56
N GLU A 1037 10.88 -35.63 -14.96
CA GLU A 1037 10.97 -34.19 -15.20
C GLU A 1037 12.09 -33.81 -16.19
N VAL A 1038 12.73 -34.78 -16.85
CA VAL A 1038 13.86 -34.58 -17.78
C VAL A 1038 13.50 -33.61 -18.90
N ASP A 1039 12.32 -33.77 -19.51
CA ASP A 1039 11.90 -32.94 -20.65
C ASP A 1039 11.69 -31.48 -20.27
N GLN A 1040 11.20 -31.22 -19.05
CA GLN A 1040 11.03 -29.85 -18.53
C GLN A 1040 12.39 -29.19 -18.27
N ILE A 1041 13.39 -29.93 -17.79
CA ILE A 1041 14.74 -29.38 -17.61
C ILE A 1041 15.40 -29.12 -18.98
N LYS A 1042 15.26 -30.05 -19.93
CA LYS A 1042 15.74 -29.85 -21.31
C LYS A 1042 15.12 -28.60 -21.93
N LEU A 1043 13.81 -28.39 -21.74
CA LEU A 1043 13.10 -27.21 -22.24
C LEU A 1043 13.70 -25.89 -21.73
N VAL A 1044 14.01 -25.81 -20.43
CA VAL A 1044 14.62 -24.62 -19.82
C VAL A 1044 16.03 -24.38 -20.37
N LEU A 1045 16.86 -25.44 -20.42
CA LEU A 1045 18.24 -25.35 -20.92
C LEU A 1045 18.31 -25.05 -22.42
N ASP A 1046 17.43 -25.66 -23.23
CA ASP A 1046 17.34 -25.38 -24.67
C ASP A 1046 16.87 -23.95 -24.91
N GLY A 1047 15.90 -23.46 -24.14
CA GLY A 1047 15.44 -22.07 -24.24
C GLY A 1047 16.52 -21.05 -23.89
N LEU A 1048 17.38 -21.36 -22.90
CA LEU A 1048 18.56 -20.54 -22.58
C LEU A 1048 19.63 -20.63 -23.69
N ARG A 1049 19.99 -21.85 -24.11
CA ARG A 1049 21.01 -22.08 -25.15
C ARG A 1049 20.65 -21.37 -26.45
N ASN A 1050 19.39 -21.47 -26.89
CA ASN A 1050 18.92 -20.84 -28.13
C ASN A 1050 18.87 -19.31 -28.04
N ALA A 1051 18.90 -18.73 -26.83
CA ALA A 1051 18.88 -17.30 -26.60
C ALA A 1051 20.27 -16.67 -26.54
N ILE A 1052 21.32 -17.46 -26.31
CA ILE A 1052 22.71 -17.02 -26.21
C ILE A 1052 23.31 -16.91 -27.63
N PRO A 1053 23.68 -15.70 -28.12
CA PRO A 1053 24.17 -15.54 -29.48
C PRO A 1053 25.61 -16.03 -29.70
N ASN A 1054 26.46 -15.94 -28.68
CA ASN A 1054 27.87 -16.35 -28.72
C ASN A 1054 28.35 -16.78 -27.32
N GLU A 1055 29.44 -17.54 -27.26
CA GLU A 1055 29.98 -18.11 -26.01
C GLU A 1055 30.47 -17.05 -25.00
N SER A 1056 30.81 -15.84 -25.49
CA SER A 1056 31.25 -14.73 -24.65
C SER A 1056 30.10 -13.83 -24.17
N TYR A 1057 28.86 -14.08 -24.61
CA TYR A 1057 27.69 -13.27 -24.29
C TYR A 1057 27.42 -13.27 -22.78
N ARG A 1058 27.36 -12.07 -22.19
CA ARG A 1058 26.97 -11.92 -20.79
C ARG A 1058 25.45 -11.88 -20.68
N VAL A 1059 24.89 -12.88 -20.03
CA VAL A 1059 23.45 -12.91 -19.71
C VAL A 1059 23.15 -11.86 -18.64
N CYS A 1060 22.06 -11.10 -18.79
CA CYS A 1060 21.64 -10.16 -17.75
C CYS A 1060 21.30 -10.90 -16.45
N SER A 1061 21.70 -10.33 -15.30
CA SER A 1061 21.61 -11.02 -14.01
C SER A 1061 20.18 -11.41 -13.61
N ILE A 1062 19.17 -10.61 -13.97
CA ILE A 1062 17.77 -10.97 -13.69
C ILE A 1062 17.28 -12.17 -14.53
N SER A 1063 17.69 -12.24 -15.80
CA SER A 1063 17.34 -13.33 -16.70
C SER A 1063 18.02 -14.62 -16.24
N ALA A 1064 19.32 -14.57 -15.93
CA ALA A 1064 20.06 -15.70 -15.37
C ALA A 1064 19.41 -16.22 -14.07
N LEU A 1065 19.04 -15.30 -13.16
CA LEU A 1065 18.39 -15.65 -11.90
C LEU A 1065 17.02 -16.30 -12.10
N PHE A 1066 16.22 -15.80 -13.05
CA PHE A 1066 14.94 -16.41 -13.38
C PHE A 1066 15.10 -17.85 -13.90
N VAL A 1067 16.09 -18.08 -14.78
CA VAL A 1067 16.38 -19.42 -15.29
C VAL A 1067 16.85 -20.35 -14.18
N ALA A 1068 17.78 -19.89 -13.34
CA ALA A 1068 18.28 -20.65 -12.19
C ALA A 1068 17.16 -21.07 -11.22
N LEU A 1069 16.21 -20.16 -10.94
CA LEU A 1069 15.06 -20.43 -10.07
C LEU A 1069 13.97 -21.27 -10.76
N SER A 1070 13.93 -21.32 -12.09
CA SER A 1070 12.98 -22.15 -12.84
C SER A 1070 13.30 -23.64 -12.74
N LEU A 1071 14.58 -24.01 -12.69
CA LEU A 1071 15.03 -25.41 -12.65
C LEU A 1071 14.44 -26.22 -11.44
N PRO A 1072 14.57 -25.77 -10.18
CA PRO A 1072 13.96 -26.48 -9.05
C PRO A 1072 12.42 -26.44 -9.08
N ILE A 1073 11.81 -25.41 -9.69
CA ILE A 1073 10.36 -25.37 -9.89
C ILE A 1073 9.92 -26.46 -10.87
N MET A 1074 10.67 -26.69 -11.96
CA MET A 1074 10.37 -27.74 -12.94
C MET A 1074 10.41 -29.16 -12.33
N LEU A 1075 11.23 -29.37 -11.29
CA LEU A 1075 11.28 -30.62 -10.53
C LEU A 1075 10.09 -30.83 -9.56
N ALA A 1076 9.31 -29.78 -9.29
CA ALA A 1076 8.26 -29.79 -8.27
C ALA A 1076 6.89 -29.40 -8.87
N PRO A 1077 6.17 -30.32 -9.53
CA PRO A 1077 4.85 -30.05 -10.10
C PRO A 1077 3.79 -29.57 -9.08
N ALA A 1078 3.97 -29.88 -7.80
CA ALA A 1078 3.11 -29.40 -6.70
C ALA A 1078 3.35 -27.92 -6.35
N ASN A 1079 4.42 -27.31 -6.86
CA ASN A 1079 4.70 -25.90 -6.66
C ASN A 1079 3.67 -25.06 -7.42
N LYS A 1080 3.05 -24.09 -6.74
CA LYS A 1080 2.03 -23.22 -7.31
C LYS A 1080 2.50 -22.37 -8.49
N LEU A 1081 3.81 -22.09 -8.57
CA LEU A 1081 4.41 -21.37 -9.69
C LEU A 1081 4.66 -22.28 -10.91
N PHE A 1082 4.66 -23.61 -10.74
CA PHE A 1082 4.98 -24.55 -11.82
C PHE A 1082 4.10 -24.35 -13.06
N PRO A 1083 2.75 -24.22 -12.98
CA PRO A 1083 1.93 -24.04 -14.17
C PRO A 1083 2.27 -22.77 -14.95
N LEU A 1084 2.59 -21.68 -14.25
CA LEU A 1084 2.92 -20.39 -14.87
C LEU A 1084 4.29 -20.43 -15.53
N VAL A 1085 5.31 -20.93 -14.81
CA VAL A 1085 6.68 -21.01 -15.33
C VAL A 1085 6.77 -22.05 -16.45
N ASN A 1086 6.13 -23.21 -16.32
CA ASN A 1086 6.09 -24.22 -17.38
C ASN A 1086 5.40 -23.67 -18.65
N LYS A 1087 4.28 -22.96 -18.48
CA LYS A 1087 3.60 -22.28 -19.59
C LYS A 1087 4.49 -21.22 -20.25
N PHE A 1088 5.28 -20.46 -19.49
CA PHE A 1088 6.23 -19.49 -20.05
C PHE A 1088 7.24 -20.16 -20.98
N TRP A 1089 7.87 -21.26 -20.53
CA TRP A 1089 8.86 -21.99 -21.33
C TRP A 1089 8.26 -22.71 -22.54
N LEU A 1090 6.98 -23.10 -22.48
CA LEU A 1090 6.27 -23.71 -23.63
C LEU A 1090 5.80 -22.69 -24.68
N GLN A 1091 5.71 -21.40 -24.34
CA GLN A 1091 5.18 -20.38 -25.26
C GLN A 1091 6.13 -20.04 -26.40
N ARG A 1092 7.45 -20.13 -26.19
CA ARG A 1092 8.48 -19.70 -27.14
C ARG A 1092 9.71 -20.60 -27.04
N ALA A 1093 10.33 -20.88 -28.19
CA ALA A 1093 11.58 -21.65 -28.26
C ALA A 1093 12.84 -20.85 -27.86
N ILE A 1094 12.73 -19.53 -27.75
CA ILE A 1094 13.80 -18.59 -27.40
C ILE A 1094 13.28 -17.61 -26.34
N VAL A 1095 14.04 -17.41 -25.27
CA VAL A 1095 13.75 -16.42 -24.23
C VAL A 1095 14.48 -15.10 -24.52
N ASP A 1096 13.81 -13.98 -24.30
CA ASP A 1096 14.43 -12.65 -24.41
C ASP A 1096 15.28 -12.40 -23.15
N LEU A 1097 16.61 -12.37 -23.31
CA LEU A 1097 17.55 -12.15 -22.20
C LEU A 1097 17.67 -10.68 -21.80
N GLU A 1098 17.14 -9.75 -22.63
CA GLU A 1098 17.12 -8.30 -22.39
C GLU A 1098 15.76 -7.80 -21.90
N ASP A 1099 14.99 -8.69 -21.27
CA ASP A 1099 13.69 -8.40 -20.70
C ASP A 1099 13.51 -9.05 -19.32
N ILE A 1100 12.56 -8.57 -18.52
CA ILE A 1100 12.21 -9.16 -17.22
C ILE A 1100 11.15 -10.26 -17.46
N PRO A 1101 11.50 -11.55 -17.29
CA PRO A 1101 10.57 -12.64 -17.56
C PRO A 1101 9.33 -12.54 -16.65
N MET A 1102 8.16 -12.67 -17.25
CA MET A 1102 6.87 -12.76 -16.55
C MET A 1102 6.52 -11.56 -15.63
N PHE A 1103 7.19 -10.39 -15.77
CA PHE A 1103 6.95 -9.24 -14.88
C PHE A 1103 5.47 -8.88 -14.76
N TYR A 1104 4.81 -8.65 -15.90
CA TYR A 1104 3.39 -8.26 -15.88
C TYR A 1104 2.47 -9.40 -15.43
N GLU A 1105 2.78 -10.65 -15.79
CA GLU A 1105 1.95 -11.82 -15.45
C GLU A 1105 1.94 -12.08 -13.93
N LEU A 1106 3.09 -11.98 -13.27
CA LEU A 1106 3.21 -12.25 -11.83
C LEU A 1106 2.97 -11.01 -10.96
N PHE A 1107 3.41 -9.82 -11.39
CA PHE A 1107 3.22 -8.60 -10.60
C PHE A 1107 1.77 -8.11 -10.60
N PHE A 1108 1.08 -8.18 -11.74
CA PHE A 1108 -0.34 -7.81 -11.87
C PHE A 1108 -1.29 -9.01 -11.79
N SER A 1109 -0.81 -10.13 -11.24
CA SER A 1109 -1.63 -11.31 -11.11
C SER A 1109 -2.92 -11.05 -10.34
N ALA A 1110 -4.01 -11.62 -10.88
CA ALA A 1110 -5.34 -11.64 -10.29
C ALA A 1110 -5.72 -13.04 -9.76
N SER A 1111 -4.75 -13.97 -9.65
CA SER A 1111 -4.97 -15.30 -9.08
C SER A 1111 -5.23 -15.24 -7.57
N ASP A 1112 -5.79 -16.32 -7.01
CA ASP A 1112 -5.96 -16.46 -5.55
C ASP A 1112 -4.62 -16.42 -4.79
N ASP A 1113 -3.51 -16.77 -5.47
CA ASP A 1113 -2.15 -16.75 -4.96
C ASP A 1113 -1.35 -15.49 -5.35
N CYS A 1114 -2.01 -14.44 -5.85
CA CYS A 1114 -1.37 -13.23 -6.37
C CYS A 1114 -0.37 -12.57 -5.40
N ARG A 1115 -0.55 -12.71 -4.08
CA ARG A 1115 0.42 -12.22 -3.08
C ARG A 1115 1.75 -12.97 -3.14
N LYS A 1116 1.71 -14.30 -3.27
CA LYS A 1116 2.90 -15.15 -3.37
C LYS A 1116 3.61 -14.92 -4.71
N GLU A 1117 2.84 -14.79 -5.79
CA GLU A 1117 3.36 -14.48 -7.12
C GLU A 1117 4.04 -13.10 -7.17
N ARG A 1118 3.40 -12.06 -6.61
CA ARG A 1118 3.99 -10.72 -6.47
C ARG A 1118 5.24 -10.72 -5.60
N ALA A 1119 5.19 -11.40 -4.45
CA ALA A 1119 6.35 -11.49 -3.56
C ALA A 1119 7.52 -12.22 -4.22
N TRP A 1120 7.25 -13.26 -5.01
CA TRP A 1120 8.28 -13.95 -5.78
C TRP A 1120 8.90 -13.03 -6.84
N MET A 1121 8.07 -12.30 -7.60
CA MET A 1121 8.55 -11.31 -8.57
C MET A 1121 9.35 -10.18 -7.91
N LEU A 1122 8.89 -9.63 -6.79
CA LEU A 1122 9.64 -8.60 -6.05
C LEU A 1122 10.99 -9.12 -5.54
N ARG A 1123 11.05 -10.36 -5.05
CA ARG A 1123 12.33 -11.00 -4.66
C ARG A 1123 13.24 -11.23 -5.87
N LEU A 1124 12.69 -11.56 -7.03
CA LEU A 1124 13.43 -11.69 -8.28
C LEU A 1124 14.04 -10.34 -8.69
N LEU A 1125 13.27 -9.25 -8.59
CA LEU A 1125 13.73 -7.88 -8.89
C LEU A 1125 14.83 -7.43 -7.92
N VAL A 1126 14.65 -7.62 -6.60
CA VAL A 1126 15.68 -7.28 -5.60
C VAL A 1126 16.99 -8.00 -5.88
N ASN A 1127 16.91 -9.31 -6.14
CA ASN A 1127 18.10 -10.15 -6.29
C ASN A 1127 18.71 -10.11 -7.69
N GLY A 1128 17.94 -9.75 -8.71
CA GLY A 1128 18.38 -9.71 -10.10
C GLY A 1128 19.13 -8.43 -10.48
N LEU A 1129 19.02 -7.35 -9.70
CA LEU A 1129 19.77 -6.11 -9.94
C LEU A 1129 21.14 -6.18 -9.26
N LYS A 1130 22.19 -6.45 -10.03
CA LYS A 1130 23.57 -6.61 -9.55
C LYS A 1130 24.50 -5.50 -10.02
N THR A 1131 24.31 -5.05 -11.26
CA THR A 1131 25.12 -4.02 -11.92
C THR A 1131 24.27 -2.86 -12.41
N GLU A 1132 24.92 -1.74 -12.70
CA GLU A 1132 24.28 -0.61 -13.37
C GLU A 1132 23.69 -1.01 -14.74
N ALA A 1133 24.38 -1.88 -15.49
CA ALA A 1133 23.90 -2.34 -16.80
C ALA A 1133 22.56 -3.09 -16.72
N ASP A 1134 22.30 -3.81 -15.61
CA ASP A 1134 21.06 -4.55 -15.40
C ASP A 1134 19.85 -3.60 -15.29
N TYR A 1135 20.06 -2.36 -14.81
CA TYR A 1135 18.98 -1.37 -14.67
C TYR A 1135 18.29 -1.04 -16.00
N ASN A 1136 18.97 -1.20 -17.14
CA ASN A 1136 18.36 -0.96 -18.46
C ASN A 1136 17.10 -1.79 -18.70
N VAL A 1137 17.07 -3.04 -18.21
CA VAL A 1137 15.93 -3.95 -18.33
C VAL A 1137 14.76 -3.47 -17.46
N TYR A 1138 15.07 -2.96 -16.25
CA TYR A 1138 14.09 -2.37 -15.33
C TYR A 1138 13.49 -1.08 -15.89
N ARG A 1139 14.33 -0.26 -16.55
CA ARG A 1139 13.90 0.95 -17.25
C ARG A 1139 12.97 0.63 -18.42
N LYS A 1140 13.36 -0.31 -19.29
CA LYS A 1140 12.56 -0.73 -20.47
C LYS A 1140 11.16 -1.21 -20.08
N ARG A 1141 11.00 -1.80 -18.89
CA ARG A 1141 9.73 -2.27 -18.35
C ARG A 1141 9.05 -1.31 -17.36
N HIS A 1142 9.55 -0.08 -17.20
CA HIS A 1142 8.96 0.93 -16.30
C HIS A 1142 8.75 0.40 -14.88
N VAL A 1143 9.66 -0.43 -14.37
CA VAL A 1143 9.46 -1.15 -13.09
C VAL A 1143 9.21 -0.17 -11.95
N PHE A 1144 10.03 0.86 -11.81
CA PHE A 1144 9.93 1.83 -10.72
C PHE A 1144 8.64 2.65 -10.75
N ASP A 1145 8.13 2.99 -11.94
CA ASP A 1145 6.86 3.71 -12.09
C ASP A 1145 5.70 2.88 -11.52
N HIS A 1146 5.69 1.56 -11.80
CA HIS A 1146 4.71 0.63 -11.24
C HIS A 1146 4.91 0.40 -9.74
N LEU A 1147 6.16 0.31 -9.27
CA LEU A 1147 6.46 0.09 -7.85
C LEU A 1147 6.07 1.29 -6.98
N PHE A 1148 6.31 2.53 -7.41
CA PHE A 1148 5.92 3.72 -6.66
C PHE A 1148 4.40 3.85 -6.54
N GLY A 1149 3.68 3.57 -7.64
CA GLY A 1149 2.22 3.49 -7.61
C GLY A 1149 1.69 2.38 -6.71
N TYR A 1150 2.30 1.18 -6.78
CA TYR A 1150 1.92 0.05 -5.93
C TYR A 1150 2.24 0.30 -4.46
N PHE A 1151 3.39 0.88 -4.12
CA PHE A 1151 3.80 1.16 -2.74
C PHE A 1151 2.77 2.00 -1.99
N SER A 1152 2.20 2.99 -2.68
CA SER A 1152 1.18 3.91 -2.14
C SER A 1152 -0.23 3.30 -2.15
N SER A 1153 -0.42 2.15 -2.79
CA SER A 1153 -1.71 1.49 -2.92
C SER A 1153 -2.14 0.79 -1.64
N PRO A 1154 -3.45 0.79 -1.32
CA PRO A 1154 -3.94 0.06 -0.17
C PRO A 1154 -3.78 -1.47 -0.27
N VAL A 1155 -3.44 -1.99 -1.45
CA VAL A 1155 -3.22 -3.42 -1.74
C VAL A 1155 -1.80 -3.88 -1.39
N CYS A 1156 -0.84 -2.95 -1.23
CA CYS A 1156 0.55 -3.29 -0.91
C CYS A 1156 0.69 -3.71 0.56
N ASP A 1157 1.15 -4.92 0.81
CA ASP A 1157 1.40 -5.44 2.14
C ASP A 1157 2.80 -5.04 2.66
N ALA A 1158 3.02 -5.17 3.97
CA ALA A 1158 4.26 -4.76 4.62
C ALA A 1158 5.50 -5.46 4.06
N ASN A 1159 5.39 -6.74 3.67
CA ASN A 1159 6.49 -7.47 3.06
C ASN A 1159 6.83 -6.94 1.65
N SER A 1160 5.82 -6.62 0.83
CA SER A 1160 6.04 -5.97 -0.46
C SER A 1160 6.71 -4.60 -0.31
N GLN A 1161 6.27 -3.79 0.66
CA GLN A 1161 6.89 -2.48 0.94
C GLN A 1161 8.37 -2.64 1.34
N LYS A 1162 8.70 -3.61 2.20
CA LYS A 1162 10.09 -3.92 2.57
C LYS A 1162 10.94 -4.27 1.35
N LEU A 1163 10.44 -5.15 0.47
CA LEU A 1163 11.17 -5.56 -0.74
C LEU A 1163 11.37 -4.40 -1.72
N ILE A 1164 10.38 -3.51 -1.86
CA ILE A 1164 10.52 -2.30 -2.70
C ILE A 1164 11.60 -1.37 -2.13
N LEU A 1165 11.63 -1.15 -0.82
CA LEU A 1165 12.67 -0.35 -0.18
C LEU A 1165 14.06 -0.99 -0.30
N GLU A 1166 14.15 -2.32 -0.22
CA GLU A 1166 15.41 -3.03 -0.44
C GLU A 1166 15.91 -2.89 -1.87
N LEU A 1167 15.01 -2.99 -2.86
CA LEU A 1167 15.34 -2.72 -4.27
C LEU A 1167 15.80 -1.28 -4.47
N LEU A 1168 15.13 -0.30 -3.86
CA LEU A 1168 15.52 1.11 -3.92
C LEU A 1168 16.87 1.36 -3.28
N ASN A 1169 17.18 0.72 -2.15
CA ASN A 1169 18.49 0.82 -1.53
C ASN A 1169 19.60 0.30 -2.46
N ARG A 1170 19.34 -0.81 -3.17
CA ARG A 1170 20.28 -1.36 -4.18
C ARG A 1170 20.37 -0.51 -5.44
N THR A 1171 19.30 0.13 -5.91
CA THR A 1171 19.40 0.99 -7.09
C THR A 1171 20.04 2.33 -6.80
N THR A 1172 19.78 2.89 -5.61
CA THR A 1172 20.35 4.18 -5.22
C THR A 1172 21.83 4.13 -4.90
N SER A 1173 22.43 2.94 -4.71
CA SER A 1173 23.89 2.82 -4.62
C SER A 1173 24.61 3.12 -5.93
N PHE A 1174 23.91 3.17 -7.07
CA PHE A 1174 24.46 3.53 -8.38
C PHE A 1174 24.15 5.00 -8.73
N PRO A 1175 25.12 5.92 -8.74
CA PRO A 1175 24.88 7.36 -8.92
C PRO A 1175 24.18 7.74 -10.23
N SER A 1176 24.49 7.07 -11.33
CA SER A 1176 23.86 7.30 -12.64
C SER A 1176 22.38 6.91 -12.66
N VAL A 1177 22.02 5.82 -11.98
CA VAL A 1177 20.64 5.34 -11.83
C VAL A 1177 19.82 6.30 -10.98
N VAL A 1178 20.42 6.86 -9.91
CA VAL A 1178 19.78 7.89 -9.08
C VAL A 1178 19.37 9.09 -9.94
N LYS A 1179 20.27 9.59 -10.79
CA LYS A 1179 19.96 10.71 -11.69
C LYS A 1179 18.75 10.39 -12.58
N GLU A 1180 18.73 9.20 -13.19
CA GLU A 1180 17.61 8.81 -14.05
C GLU A 1180 16.29 8.65 -13.27
N LEU A 1181 16.30 8.04 -12.08
CA LEU A 1181 15.13 7.88 -11.23
C LEU A 1181 14.53 9.23 -10.77
N VAL A 1182 15.40 10.20 -10.48
CA VAL A 1182 14.99 11.57 -10.11
C VAL A 1182 14.35 12.29 -11.28
N TYR A 1183 14.96 12.26 -12.48
CA TYR A 1183 14.48 13.03 -13.63
C TYR A 1183 13.32 12.37 -14.39
N LYS A 1184 13.23 11.04 -14.42
CA LYS A 1184 12.29 10.31 -15.30
C LYS A 1184 11.25 9.45 -14.59
N SER A 1185 11.53 8.97 -13.37
CA SER A 1185 10.65 8.00 -12.67
C SER A 1185 9.99 8.55 -11.40
N GLY A 1186 10.14 9.84 -11.10
CA GLY A 1186 9.41 10.49 -10.00
C GLY A 1186 9.88 10.11 -8.59
N LEU A 1187 11.13 9.66 -8.41
CA LEU A 1187 11.70 9.29 -7.10
C LEU A 1187 11.57 10.43 -6.06
N THR A 1188 11.70 11.68 -6.49
CA THR A 1188 11.57 12.86 -5.61
C THR A 1188 10.15 13.00 -5.06
N SER A 1189 9.14 12.81 -5.92
CA SER A 1189 7.73 12.85 -5.52
C SER A 1189 7.41 11.70 -4.57
N PHE A 1190 7.99 10.52 -4.81
CA PHE A 1190 7.87 9.36 -3.94
C PHE A 1190 8.48 9.60 -2.55
N ILE A 1191 9.71 10.11 -2.47
CA ILE A 1191 10.36 10.44 -1.19
C ILE A 1191 9.58 11.53 -0.45
N HIS A 1192 9.13 12.57 -1.14
CA HIS A 1192 8.31 13.62 -0.54
C HIS A 1192 7.00 13.05 0.04
N ALA A 1193 6.31 12.16 -0.69
CA ALA A 1193 5.11 11.49 -0.19
C ALA A 1193 5.39 10.62 1.05
N LEU A 1194 6.52 9.92 1.10
CA LEU A 1194 6.95 9.14 2.26
C LEU A 1194 7.19 10.00 3.51
N VAL A 1195 7.85 11.15 3.35
CA VAL A 1195 8.12 12.09 4.45
C VAL A 1195 6.83 12.74 4.94
N MET A 1196 5.98 13.19 4.02
CA MET A 1196 4.71 13.87 4.33
C MET A 1196 3.64 12.95 4.92
N MET A 1197 3.69 11.65 4.60
CA MET A 1197 2.69 10.68 5.03
C MET A 1197 3.36 9.44 5.64
N PRO A 1198 3.90 9.52 6.87
CA PRO A 1198 4.57 8.39 7.53
C PRO A 1198 3.65 7.16 7.68
N GLN A 1199 2.34 7.37 7.73
CA GLN A 1199 1.30 6.33 7.72
C GLN A 1199 1.27 5.44 6.46
N LEU A 1200 1.96 5.82 5.37
CA LEU A 1200 2.15 4.95 4.21
C LEU A 1200 3.01 3.73 4.55
N LEU A 1201 3.84 3.80 5.60
CA LEU A 1201 4.62 2.68 6.10
C LEU A 1201 3.72 1.77 6.95
N ARG A 1202 3.44 0.57 6.42
CA ARG A 1202 2.55 -0.41 7.07
C ARG A 1202 3.27 -1.32 8.06
N SER A 1203 4.59 -1.25 8.12
CA SER A 1203 5.41 -1.99 9.08
C SER A 1203 5.78 -1.09 10.26
N PRO A 1204 5.48 -1.45 11.52
CA PRO A 1204 5.93 -0.73 12.71
C PRO A 1204 7.42 -0.95 13.03
N ALA A 1205 8.19 -1.60 12.16
CA ALA A 1205 9.64 -1.74 12.32
C ALA A 1205 10.36 -0.44 11.91
N SER A 1206 10.24 0.57 12.77
CA SER A 1206 11.15 1.71 12.84
C SER A 1206 12.57 1.23 13.24
N SER A 1207 13.29 0.56 12.34
CA SER A 1207 14.74 0.29 12.44
C SER A 1207 15.31 -0.46 11.22
N SER A 1208 14.89 -0.14 9.99
CA SER A 1208 15.68 -0.58 8.82
C SER A 1208 16.52 0.61 8.34
N PRO A 1209 17.86 0.49 8.22
CA PRO A 1209 18.71 1.58 7.71
C PRO A 1209 18.42 1.93 6.25
N LEU A 1210 17.47 1.27 5.58
CA LEU A 1210 17.18 1.40 4.16
C LEU A 1210 16.70 2.81 3.77
N ILE A 1211 15.78 3.41 4.53
CA ILE A 1211 15.29 4.77 4.21
C ILE A 1211 16.42 5.81 4.40
N PRO A 1212 17.13 5.84 5.55
CA PRO A 1212 18.30 6.71 5.71
C PRO A 1212 19.37 6.49 4.65
N ASN A 1213 19.64 5.23 4.25
CA ASN A 1213 20.62 4.92 3.22
C ASN A 1213 20.19 5.42 1.83
N VAL A 1214 18.93 5.22 1.45
CA VAL A 1214 18.34 5.75 0.21
C VAL A 1214 18.46 7.28 0.20
N LEU A 1215 18.10 7.95 1.30
CA LEU A 1215 18.22 9.41 1.41
C LEU A 1215 19.68 9.87 1.32
N LYS A 1216 20.60 9.20 2.02
CA LYS A 1216 22.04 9.50 1.99
C LYS A 1216 22.61 9.36 0.58
N ASN A 1217 22.28 8.28 -0.12
CA ASN A 1217 22.73 8.01 -1.48
C ASN A 1217 22.18 9.04 -2.47
N VAL A 1218 20.90 9.40 -2.33
CA VAL A 1218 20.28 10.44 -3.15
C VAL A 1218 20.94 11.78 -2.88
N MET A 1219 21.11 12.19 -1.61
CA MET A 1219 21.75 13.45 -1.22
C MET A 1219 23.20 13.56 -1.71
N GLY A 1220 23.98 12.47 -1.67
CA GLY A 1220 25.35 12.45 -2.19
C GLY A 1220 25.45 12.68 -3.70
N CYS A 1221 24.34 12.60 -4.44
CA CYS A 1221 24.28 12.88 -5.87
C CYS A 1221 23.75 14.30 -6.20
N ILE A 1222 23.36 15.11 -5.20
CA ILE A 1222 22.68 16.41 -5.38
C ILE A 1222 23.64 17.59 -5.61
N ASP A 1223 24.96 17.41 -5.48
CA ASP A 1223 25.95 18.49 -5.61
C ASP A 1223 26.15 19.09 -7.02
N GLU A 1224 25.30 18.74 -8.01
CA GLU A 1224 25.32 19.35 -9.34
C GLU A 1224 24.41 20.60 -9.45
N PRO A 1225 24.90 21.71 -10.04
CA PRO A 1225 24.23 23.02 -10.06
C PRO A 1225 22.89 23.09 -10.83
N ARG A 1226 22.42 21.98 -11.42
CA ARG A 1226 21.09 21.87 -12.04
C ARG A 1226 20.01 21.34 -11.08
N MET A 1227 20.37 20.85 -9.88
CA MET A 1227 19.42 20.34 -8.87
C MET A 1227 18.92 21.42 -7.87
N VAL A 1228 19.09 22.70 -8.20
CA VAL A 1228 18.90 23.86 -7.28
C VAL A 1228 17.44 24.11 -6.85
N PHE A 1229 16.43 23.54 -7.53
CA PHE A 1229 15.02 23.77 -7.19
C PHE A 1229 14.43 22.83 -6.11
N MET A 1230 15.16 21.82 -5.65
CA MET A 1230 14.70 20.81 -4.68
C MET A 1230 15.24 20.89 -3.22
N PRO A 1231 16.30 21.64 -2.85
CA PRO A 1231 16.88 21.47 -1.51
C PRO A 1231 16.01 21.98 -0.37
N THR A 1232 15.20 23.03 -0.54
CA THR A 1232 14.67 23.77 0.61
C THR A 1232 13.64 22.98 1.43
N VAL A 1233 12.84 22.12 0.78
CA VAL A 1233 11.82 21.31 1.47
C VAL A 1233 12.44 20.05 2.09
N LEU A 1234 13.32 19.35 1.36
CA LEU A 1234 13.95 18.12 1.85
C LEU A 1234 15.05 18.37 2.90
N THR A 1235 15.76 19.50 2.87
CA THR A 1235 16.83 19.78 3.85
C THR A 1235 16.33 20.32 5.19
N LEU A 1236 15.16 20.98 5.22
CA LEU A 1236 14.57 21.50 6.46
C LEU A 1236 13.86 20.40 7.25
N GLU A 1237 13.09 19.53 6.59
CA GLU A 1237 12.24 18.55 7.30
C GLU A 1237 12.97 17.25 7.66
N VAL A 1238 13.96 16.82 6.88
CA VAL A 1238 14.75 15.60 7.19
C VAL A 1238 15.72 15.85 8.35
N LYS A 1239 16.21 17.08 8.54
CA LYS A 1239 17.04 17.45 9.71
C LYS A 1239 16.25 17.53 11.02
N GLU A 1240 14.93 17.67 10.97
CA GLU A 1240 14.07 17.65 12.16
C GLU A 1240 13.62 16.22 12.54
N HIS A 1241 13.77 15.24 11.65
CA HIS A 1241 13.30 13.86 11.83
C HIS A 1241 14.42 12.79 11.86
N MET A 1242 15.66 13.15 11.53
CA MET A 1242 16.88 12.42 11.93
C MET A 1242 17.38 12.96 13.26
#